data_AF-A0A7C9P1Y1-F1
#
_entry.id   AF-A0A7C9P1Y1-F1
#
_cell.length_a   1.000
_cell.length_b   1.000
_cell.length_c   1.000
_cell.angle_alpha   90.00
_cell.angle_beta   90.00
_cell.angle_gamma   90.00
#
_symmetry.space_group_name_H-M   'P 1'
#
loop_
_entity.id
_entity.type
_entity.pdbx_description
1 polymer ?
#
loop_
_entity_poly.entity_id
_entity_poly.type
_entity_poly.pdbx_seq_one_letter_code
_entity_poly.pdbx_strand_id
1 'polypeptide(L)'
;MTEINPPYVGLRPFSRAESGKFFGRERESHETADLWQSCQLTVLHGPHGAGKTSLLEAGVVPLIDRSANDVLPIADLSTGAGPTAGGDSFNPYTFAALSSWAPHLPTNRLASLSLPAFFPKESVREARYEEKIAVLAAIDNFEDLFARPGRSGQEQFIDQLVEALRQNAYLHLLISVTDDRSSVLLGDPRLAGIPKGVIRLDKMAAPAAIRAATRPLESTGVTFAPGVAGMLVQTLQSRPEDGHVEVARLQLACSRLWTSLDPGERVIRTRHVAKCAASATPVTAVVEQTISDAARDHLGTDSDLLRSWLYESFVFDRNLGSVYRGETLTAEMPNEVVDALVDANILTTQTDQYGNRWHALTKGTVAEAVENVLRNTSPVRSSPESYLTAAGTAFRDGNFLLAMTQAKEALHRTEDMKLKGEIQTFLGNVAFSQKLYRTAIKHYQEATTVFEVFGVAPVVGRLLAATGRSRRLQGKDVEAMHDLQSALRRVPGDQSIRTELAWTQWYSGRPENAENTLNEVLGAEKELTAALLARAQILADLGRPEDALRDFEKVLPLRRPSARAAYALALALAGHLAEAKSEMTAVEDSAGGHGPAILRLARIAKLSGDTEAAARLAHQARVARSPALPAHLEPIVLELLG
;
A
#
# COMPACT_ATOMS: atom_id res chain seq x y z
N MET A 1 28.91 3.99 6.66
CA MET A 1 28.88 4.32 5.22
C MET A 1 27.52 4.92 4.96
N THR A 2 27.44 6.18 4.54
CA THR A 2 26.19 6.81 4.09
C THR A 2 25.52 5.90 3.07
N GLU A 3 24.26 5.51 3.33
CA GLU A 3 23.45 4.70 2.41
C GLU A 3 23.39 5.38 1.04
N ILE A 4 24.23 4.90 0.10
CA ILE A 4 24.14 5.32 -1.29
C ILE A 4 22.91 4.62 -1.85
N ASN A 5 21.82 5.38 -1.99
CA ASN A 5 20.59 4.89 -2.61
C ASN A 5 20.93 4.40 -4.03
N PRO A 6 20.75 3.10 -4.35
CA PRO A 6 21.25 2.53 -5.59
C PRO A 6 20.63 3.21 -6.82
N PRO A 7 21.40 3.39 -7.91
CA PRO A 7 20.93 4.10 -9.11
C PRO A 7 19.89 3.31 -9.91
N TYR A 8 19.83 1.99 -9.73
CA TYR A 8 18.93 1.08 -10.42
C TYR A 8 18.00 0.36 -9.43
N VAL A 9 16.75 0.13 -9.84
CA VAL A 9 15.69 -0.42 -8.97
C VAL A 9 15.51 -1.93 -9.10
N GLY A 10 16.15 -2.57 -10.08
CA GLY A 10 16.03 -4.01 -10.30
C GLY A 10 14.71 -4.42 -10.95
N LEU A 11 14.06 -5.46 -10.41
CA LEU A 11 12.85 -6.06 -11.01
C LEU A 11 11.54 -5.34 -10.64
N ARG A 12 11.54 -4.52 -9.58
CA ARG A 12 10.36 -3.74 -9.19
C ARG A 12 10.14 -2.54 -10.13
N PRO A 13 8.91 -2.06 -10.28
CA PRO A 13 8.67 -0.81 -10.98
C PRO A 13 9.31 0.38 -10.25
N PHE A 14 9.67 1.42 -11.02
CA PHE A 14 10.04 2.72 -10.48
C PHE A 14 8.82 3.38 -9.83
N SER A 15 9.01 3.91 -8.62
CA SER A 15 7.98 4.70 -7.94
C SER A 15 8.01 6.16 -8.36
N ARG A 16 6.94 6.90 -8.04
CA ARG A 16 6.85 8.35 -8.28
C ARG A 16 8.04 9.15 -7.71
N ALA A 17 8.52 8.80 -6.51
CA ALA A 17 9.64 9.48 -5.86
C ALA A 17 10.97 9.28 -6.61
N GLU A 18 11.03 8.28 -7.50
CA GLU A 18 12.21 7.90 -8.27
C GLU A 18 12.15 8.39 -9.71
N SER A 19 11.26 9.35 -10.01
CA SER A 19 11.17 9.99 -11.34
C SER A 19 12.53 10.52 -11.81
N GLY A 20 13.36 11.06 -10.90
CA GLY A 20 14.73 11.50 -11.21
C GLY A 20 15.71 10.38 -11.58
N LYS A 21 15.32 9.11 -11.50
CA LYS A 21 16.10 7.93 -11.96
C LYS A 21 15.49 7.29 -13.22
N PHE A 22 14.31 7.73 -13.65
CA PHE A 22 13.57 7.13 -14.77
C PHE A 22 13.88 7.86 -16.08
N PHE A 23 14.68 7.23 -16.94
CA PHE A 23 15.16 7.84 -18.19
C PHE A 23 14.90 6.97 -19.42
N GLY A 24 14.99 7.57 -20.61
CA GLY A 24 14.83 6.87 -21.88
C GLY A 24 13.40 6.77 -22.38
N ARG A 25 12.41 7.23 -21.61
CA ARG A 25 10.98 7.24 -21.95
C ARG A 25 10.37 8.64 -21.90
N GLU A 26 11.19 9.67 -22.11
CA GLU A 26 10.76 11.05 -21.96
C GLU A 26 9.61 11.38 -22.93
N ARG A 27 9.74 10.96 -24.20
CA ARG A 27 8.71 11.19 -25.22
C ARG A 27 7.38 10.50 -24.86
N GLU A 28 7.42 9.21 -24.57
CA GLU A 28 6.24 8.41 -24.25
C GLU A 28 5.54 8.90 -22.97
N SER A 29 6.32 9.41 -22.00
CA SER A 29 5.76 9.99 -20.77
C SER A 29 4.98 11.26 -21.05
N HIS A 30 5.54 12.18 -21.85
CA HIS A 30 4.84 13.42 -22.23
C HIS A 30 3.62 13.13 -23.10
N GLU A 31 3.75 12.27 -24.11
CA GLU A 31 2.65 11.90 -25.00
C GLU A 31 1.50 11.24 -24.24
N THR A 32 1.79 10.35 -23.29
CA THR A 32 0.77 9.73 -22.44
C THR A 32 0.12 10.75 -21.50
N ALA A 33 0.91 11.67 -20.92
CA ALA A 33 0.39 12.72 -20.04
C ALA A 33 -0.53 13.70 -20.79
N ASP A 34 -0.16 14.07 -22.01
CA ASP A 34 -0.95 14.96 -22.88
C ASP A 34 -2.26 14.29 -23.29
N LEU A 35 -2.21 13.01 -23.68
CA LEU A 35 -3.42 12.25 -24.01
C LEU A 35 -4.33 12.07 -22.80
N TRP A 36 -3.77 11.75 -21.62
CA TRP A 36 -4.56 11.60 -20.40
C TRP A 36 -5.26 12.90 -19.99
N GLN A 37 -4.62 14.05 -20.20
CA GLN A 37 -5.22 15.36 -19.93
C GLN A 37 -6.19 15.85 -21.01
N SER A 38 -6.17 15.30 -22.23
CA SER A 38 -6.98 15.80 -23.36
C SER A 38 -8.10 14.84 -23.78
N CYS A 39 -7.98 13.56 -23.48
CA CYS A 39 -8.93 12.51 -23.83
C CYS A 39 -9.61 11.92 -22.58
N GLN A 40 -10.93 11.73 -22.64
CA GLN A 40 -11.68 11.08 -21.57
C GLN A 40 -11.23 9.64 -21.31
N LEU A 41 -10.77 8.94 -22.36
CA LEU A 41 -10.19 7.61 -22.22
C LEU A 41 -8.81 7.57 -22.88
N THR A 42 -7.79 7.20 -22.13
CA THR A 42 -6.45 6.93 -22.67
C THR A 42 -6.11 5.47 -22.46
N VAL A 43 -5.81 4.75 -23.54
CA VAL A 43 -5.42 3.34 -23.48
C VAL A 43 -3.92 3.23 -23.74
N LEU A 44 -3.17 2.93 -22.68
CA LEU A 44 -1.75 2.58 -22.73
C LEU A 44 -1.64 1.07 -22.87
N HIS A 45 -1.18 0.58 -24.01
CA HIS A 45 -0.97 -0.86 -24.19
C HIS A 45 0.46 -1.19 -24.62
N GLY A 46 0.87 -2.42 -24.38
CA GLY A 46 2.21 -2.89 -24.76
C GLY A 46 2.48 -4.30 -24.25
N PRO A 47 3.57 -4.94 -24.71
CA PRO A 47 3.93 -6.26 -24.22
C PRO A 47 4.25 -6.26 -22.72
N HIS A 48 4.25 -7.44 -22.11
CA HIS A 48 4.76 -7.60 -20.74
C HIS A 48 6.23 -7.13 -20.68
N GLY A 49 6.59 -6.44 -19.59
CA GLY A 49 7.97 -5.97 -19.39
C GLY A 49 8.38 -4.74 -20.20
N ALA A 50 7.46 -4.10 -20.93
CA ALA A 50 7.71 -2.82 -21.61
C ALA A 50 7.95 -1.65 -20.64
N GLY A 51 7.56 -1.82 -19.38
CA GLY A 51 7.68 -0.82 -18.32
C GLY A 51 6.44 0.05 -18.10
N LYS A 52 5.23 -0.44 -18.44
CA LYS A 52 3.96 0.31 -18.35
C LYS A 52 3.72 0.92 -16.96
N THR A 53 3.82 0.12 -15.89
CA THR A 53 3.67 0.60 -14.51
C THR A 53 4.70 1.67 -14.15
N SER A 54 5.98 1.49 -14.53
CA SER A 54 7.01 2.50 -14.31
C SER A 54 6.80 3.79 -15.11
N LEU A 55 6.31 3.67 -16.36
CA LEU A 55 5.93 4.81 -17.17
C LEU A 55 4.82 5.59 -16.48
N LEU A 56 3.78 4.93 -15.98
CA LEU A 56 2.69 5.59 -15.26
C LEU A 56 3.16 6.26 -13.98
N GLU A 57 3.82 5.52 -13.09
CA GLU A 57 4.20 6.02 -11.76
C GLU A 57 5.31 7.07 -11.79
N ALA A 58 6.40 6.81 -12.52
CA ALA A 58 7.62 7.62 -12.49
C ALA A 58 7.77 8.54 -13.70
N GLY A 59 7.05 8.27 -14.79
CA GLY A 59 7.07 9.08 -16.02
C GLY A 59 5.89 10.05 -16.11
N VAL A 60 4.66 9.55 -16.04
CA VAL A 60 3.44 10.31 -16.36
C VAL A 60 2.94 11.10 -15.16
N VAL A 61 2.68 10.45 -14.02
CA VAL A 61 2.12 11.11 -12.83
C VAL A 61 2.94 12.32 -12.35
N PRO A 62 4.29 12.33 -12.42
CA PRO A 62 5.09 13.51 -12.08
C PRO A 62 4.94 14.70 -13.03
N LEU A 63 4.53 14.49 -14.29
CA LEU A 63 4.34 15.55 -15.29
C LEU A 63 3.01 16.29 -15.13
N ILE A 64 2.07 15.73 -14.37
CA ILE A 64 0.74 16.31 -14.18
C ILE A 64 0.78 17.39 -13.10
N ASP A 65 0.32 18.59 -13.45
CA ASP A 65 0.10 19.67 -12.50
C ASP A 65 -1.11 19.38 -11.61
N ARG A 66 -0.86 19.13 -10.32
CA ARG A 66 -1.88 18.83 -9.31
C ARG A 66 -2.62 20.06 -8.79
N SER A 67 -2.18 21.27 -9.13
CA SER A 67 -2.92 22.49 -8.82
C SER A 67 -4.10 22.69 -9.78
N ALA A 68 -3.99 22.15 -11.00
CA ALA A 68 -5.01 22.22 -12.04
C ALA A 68 -5.82 20.91 -12.23
N ASN A 69 -5.35 19.79 -11.66
CA ASN A 69 -5.96 18.47 -11.82
C ASN A 69 -6.06 17.69 -10.50
N ASP A 70 -7.19 17.02 -10.26
CA ASP A 70 -7.34 16.06 -9.16
C ASP A 70 -6.86 14.68 -9.61
N VAL A 71 -5.63 14.33 -9.26
CA VAL A 71 -5.00 13.07 -9.65
C VAL A 71 -5.24 12.00 -8.58
N LEU A 72 -6.07 11.01 -8.92
CA LEU A 72 -6.33 9.88 -8.04
C LEU A 72 -5.13 8.90 -7.99
N PRO A 73 -5.00 8.11 -6.92
CA PRO A 73 -4.06 6.98 -6.91
C PRO A 73 -4.30 6.03 -8.10
N ILE A 74 -3.26 5.34 -8.56
CA ILE A 74 -3.42 4.31 -9.60
C ILE A 74 -4.16 3.12 -8.99
N ALA A 75 -5.23 2.68 -9.65
CA ALA A 75 -6.03 1.56 -9.21
C ALA A 75 -5.43 0.22 -9.63
N ASP A 76 -5.52 -0.72 -8.70
CA ASP A 76 -5.21 -2.13 -8.91
C ASP A 76 -6.49 -2.95 -8.73
N LEU A 77 -6.87 -3.72 -9.75
CA LEU A 77 -8.08 -4.56 -9.74
C LEU A 77 -7.90 -5.90 -9.01
N SER A 78 -6.68 -6.24 -8.60
CA SER A 78 -6.37 -7.51 -7.92
C SER A 78 -6.57 -7.47 -6.41
N THR A 79 -6.68 -6.27 -5.81
CA THR A 79 -6.63 -6.06 -4.35
C THR A 79 -8.00 -5.98 -3.68
N GLY A 80 -9.11 -6.10 -4.44
CA GLY A 80 -10.44 -5.86 -3.89
C GLY A 80 -11.17 -7.14 -3.53
N ALA A 81 -11.07 -7.55 -2.28
CA ALA A 81 -12.03 -8.47 -1.73
C ALA A 81 -12.89 -7.72 -0.70
N GLY A 82 -14.14 -7.47 -1.09
CA GLY A 82 -15.03 -6.56 -0.38
C GLY A 82 -15.82 -7.21 0.76
N PRO A 83 -16.47 -6.41 1.60
CA PRO A 83 -17.11 -6.86 2.83
C PRO A 83 -18.38 -7.66 2.50
N THR A 84 -18.48 -8.89 3.02
CA THR A 84 -19.65 -9.76 2.82
C THR A 84 -20.75 -9.56 3.87
N ALA A 85 -20.74 -8.46 4.62
CA ALA A 85 -21.75 -8.18 5.63
C ALA A 85 -22.93 -7.39 5.04
N GLY A 86 -23.89 -8.12 4.43
CA GLY A 86 -25.25 -7.64 4.19
C GLY A 86 -25.68 -7.60 2.71
N GLY A 87 -26.55 -8.54 2.34
CA GLY A 87 -27.72 -8.28 1.51
C GLY A 87 -27.56 -8.10 -0.01
N ASP A 88 -26.61 -7.30 -0.49
CA ASP A 88 -26.52 -6.97 -1.92
C ASP A 88 -25.17 -7.38 -2.51
N SER A 89 -25.21 -8.12 -3.62
CA SER A 89 -24.05 -8.57 -4.40
C SER A 89 -23.24 -7.36 -4.90
N PHE A 90 -22.22 -6.93 -4.16
CA PHE A 90 -21.29 -5.90 -4.62
C PHE A 90 -20.37 -6.44 -5.72
N ASN A 91 -19.93 -5.55 -6.61
CA ASN A 91 -19.03 -5.91 -7.70
C ASN A 91 -17.56 -5.85 -7.22
N PRO A 92 -16.78 -6.96 -7.30
CA PRO A 92 -15.42 -7.00 -6.77
C PRO A 92 -14.46 -6.05 -7.50
N TYR A 93 -14.65 -5.83 -8.81
CA TYR A 93 -13.80 -4.93 -9.59
C TYR A 93 -14.09 -3.46 -9.26
N THR A 94 -15.37 -3.11 -9.12
CA THR A 94 -15.78 -1.78 -8.62
C THR A 94 -15.17 -1.53 -7.24
N PHE A 95 -15.28 -2.50 -6.34
CA PHE A 95 -14.75 -2.40 -5.00
C PHE A 95 -13.22 -2.24 -4.99
N ALA A 96 -12.48 -3.00 -5.81
CA ALA A 96 -11.02 -2.89 -5.93
C ALA A 96 -10.57 -1.50 -6.41
N ALA A 97 -11.21 -1.01 -7.47
CA ALA A 97 -10.92 0.31 -8.03
C ALA A 97 -11.21 1.42 -7.00
N LEU A 98 -12.38 1.39 -6.37
CA LEU A 98 -12.75 2.37 -5.35
C LEU A 98 -11.89 2.28 -4.09
N SER A 99 -11.45 1.09 -3.70
CA SER A 99 -10.52 0.91 -2.57
C SER A 99 -9.15 1.56 -2.86
N SER A 100 -8.73 1.55 -4.13
CA SER A 100 -7.50 2.21 -4.55
C SER A 100 -7.66 3.73 -4.68
N TRP A 101 -8.77 4.19 -5.28
CA TRP A 101 -9.05 5.61 -5.52
C TRP A 101 -9.48 6.37 -4.27
N ALA A 102 -10.25 5.74 -3.39
CA ALA A 102 -10.81 6.32 -2.19
C ALA A 102 -10.53 5.47 -0.93
N PRO A 103 -9.23 5.21 -0.60
CA PRO A 103 -8.85 4.39 0.55
C PRO A 103 -9.25 4.98 1.90
N HIS A 104 -9.77 6.21 1.91
CA HIS A 104 -10.25 6.92 3.09
C HIS A 104 -11.71 6.59 3.43
N LEU A 105 -12.48 6.02 2.48
CA LEU A 105 -13.87 5.65 2.70
C LEU A 105 -13.96 4.28 3.41
N PRO A 106 -14.93 4.10 4.32
CA PRO A 106 -15.08 2.83 5.00
C PRO A 106 -15.55 1.74 4.04
N THR A 107 -15.07 0.52 4.26
CA THR A 107 -15.25 -0.65 3.39
C THR A 107 -16.73 -0.91 3.03
N ASN A 108 -17.65 -0.76 3.99
CA ASN A 108 -19.09 -0.94 3.77
C ASN A 108 -19.69 0.10 2.80
N ARG A 109 -19.18 1.34 2.83
CA ARG A 109 -19.60 2.39 1.89
C ARG A 109 -19.04 2.13 0.51
N LEU A 110 -17.77 1.69 0.41
CA LEU A 110 -17.16 1.31 -0.86
C LEU A 110 -17.91 0.15 -1.53
N ALA A 111 -18.42 -0.80 -0.75
CA ALA A 111 -19.15 -1.96 -1.24
C ALA A 111 -20.52 -1.61 -1.85
N SER A 112 -21.20 -0.58 -1.32
CA SER A 112 -22.50 -0.13 -1.84
C SER A 112 -22.38 0.96 -2.91
N LEU A 113 -21.18 1.47 -3.17
CA LEU A 113 -20.95 2.57 -4.10
C LEU A 113 -20.70 2.06 -5.53
N SER A 114 -21.33 2.70 -6.51
CA SER A 114 -21.07 2.48 -7.93
C SER A 114 -20.09 3.51 -8.49
N LEU A 115 -19.42 3.21 -9.59
CA LEU A 115 -18.51 4.20 -10.22
C LEU A 115 -19.22 5.49 -10.65
N PRO A 116 -20.43 5.46 -11.24
CA PRO A 116 -21.15 6.70 -11.57
C PRO A 116 -21.54 7.53 -10.33
N ALA A 117 -21.79 6.88 -9.18
CA ALA A 117 -22.06 7.58 -7.93
C ALA A 117 -20.78 8.16 -7.29
N PHE A 118 -19.63 7.51 -7.50
CA PHE A 118 -18.33 8.02 -7.07
C PHE A 118 -17.84 9.20 -7.93
N PHE A 119 -18.18 9.20 -9.22
CA PHE A 119 -17.91 10.28 -10.17
C PHE A 119 -19.21 11.00 -10.60
N PRO A 120 -19.88 11.73 -9.68
CA PRO A 120 -21.09 12.45 -10.03
C PRO A 120 -20.81 13.52 -11.09
N LYS A 121 -21.85 13.93 -11.83
CA LYS A 121 -21.77 14.96 -12.89
C LYS A 121 -21.17 16.30 -12.39
N GLU A 122 -21.32 16.58 -11.10
CA GLU A 122 -20.94 17.82 -10.43
C GLU A 122 -19.78 17.64 -9.43
N SER A 123 -19.01 16.53 -9.47
CA SER A 123 -17.76 16.44 -8.70
C SER A 123 -16.68 17.34 -9.31
N VAL A 124 -16.92 18.65 -9.24
CA VAL A 124 -15.97 19.70 -9.54
C VAL A 124 -15.55 20.25 -8.19
N ARG A 125 -14.29 20.02 -7.81
CA ARG A 125 -13.72 20.83 -6.74
C ARG A 125 -13.50 22.22 -7.32
N GLU A 126 -14.18 23.22 -6.75
CA GLU A 126 -13.98 24.61 -7.14
C GLU A 126 -12.56 25.04 -6.73
N ALA A 127 -11.73 25.39 -7.70
CA ALA A 127 -10.46 26.07 -7.42
C ALA A 127 -10.71 27.50 -6.91
N ARG A 128 -9.67 28.14 -6.36
CA ARG A 128 -9.66 29.54 -5.86
C ARG A 128 -10.20 30.61 -6.85
N TYR A 129 -10.50 30.26 -8.11
CA TYR A 129 -10.88 31.16 -9.21
C TYR A 129 -12.03 30.66 -10.11
N GLU A 130 -12.97 29.82 -9.64
CA GLU A 130 -14.11 29.31 -10.44
C GLU A 130 -13.73 28.43 -11.67
N GLU A 131 -12.48 27.97 -11.77
CA GLU A 131 -12.06 27.05 -12.83
C GLU A 131 -12.40 25.59 -12.48
N LYS A 132 -12.92 24.86 -13.47
CA LYS A 132 -13.31 23.46 -13.33
C LYS A 132 -12.08 22.56 -13.42
N ILE A 133 -11.79 21.84 -12.34
CA ILE A 133 -10.66 20.90 -12.24
C ILE A 133 -11.02 19.56 -12.87
N ALA A 134 -10.16 19.02 -13.74
CA ALA A 134 -10.31 17.66 -14.28
C ALA A 134 -9.92 16.59 -13.25
N VAL A 135 -10.65 15.47 -13.24
CA VAL A 135 -10.35 14.32 -12.38
C VAL A 135 -9.63 13.27 -13.22
N LEU A 136 -8.37 13.01 -12.88
CA LEU A 136 -7.51 12.07 -13.58
C LEU A 136 -7.43 10.76 -12.81
N ALA A 137 -8.11 9.73 -13.32
CA ALA A 137 -8.14 8.39 -12.77
C ALA A 137 -7.30 7.44 -13.64
N ALA A 138 -6.59 6.49 -13.03
CA ALA A 138 -5.84 5.48 -13.75
C ALA A 138 -6.11 4.08 -13.19
N ILE A 139 -6.15 3.07 -14.05
CA ILE A 139 -6.20 1.64 -13.71
C ILE A 139 -5.03 0.94 -14.40
N ASP A 140 -4.17 0.29 -13.61
CA ASP A 140 -3.06 -0.51 -14.13
C ASP A 140 -3.40 -2.00 -14.16
N ASN A 141 -2.69 -2.76 -15.01
CA ASN A 141 -2.90 -4.19 -15.24
C ASN A 141 -4.37 -4.56 -15.48
N PHE A 142 -5.05 -3.81 -16.35
CA PHE A 142 -6.47 -4.02 -16.66
C PHE A 142 -6.74 -5.42 -17.25
N GLU A 143 -5.71 -6.11 -17.74
CA GLU A 143 -5.77 -7.52 -18.11
C GLU A 143 -6.27 -8.46 -17.00
N ASP A 144 -6.10 -8.07 -15.72
CA ASP A 144 -6.59 -8.83 -14.57
C ASP A 144 -8.12 -8.98 -14.61
N LEU A 145 -8.83 -8.03 -15.23
CA LEU A 145 -10.28 -8.11 -15.47
C LEU A 145 -10.64 -9.31 -16.38
N PHE A 146 -9.75 -9.68 -17.32
CA PHE A 146 -9.98 -10.75 -18.29
C PHE A 146 -9.36 -12.09 -17.87
N ALA A 147 -8.64 -12.14 -16.75
CA ALA A 147 -7.88 -13.32 -16.32
C ALA A 147 -8.77 -14.52 -15.92
N ARG A 148 -10.06 -14.31 -15.62
CA ARG A 148 -11.02 -15.39 -15.31
C ARG A 148 -12.38 -15.16 -15.99
N PRO A 149 -12.66 -15.86 -17.11
CA PRO A 149 -14.01 -15.90 -17.67
C PRO A 149 -14.97 -16.52 -16.64
N GLY A 150 -16.04 -15.82 -16.26
CA GLY A 150 -17.12 -16.37 -15.42
C GLY A 150 -17.25 -15.84 -13.99
N ARG A 151 -16.42 -14.89 -13.53
CA ARG A 151 -16.78 -14.08 -12.34
C ARG A 151 -17.92 -13.13 -12.71
N SER A 152 -19.06 -13.23 -12.02
CA SER A 152 -20.17 -12.28 -12.14
C SER A 152 -19.67 -10.87 -11.81
N GLY A 153 -19.87 -9.91 -12.72
CA GLY A 153 -19.57 -8.50 -12.50
C GLY A 153 -18.60 -7.84 -13.48
N GLN A 154 -17.88 -8.58 -14.33
CA GLN A 154 -17.01 -7.96 -15.35
C GLN A 154 -17.80 -6.98 -16.25
N GLU A 155 -18.91 -7.47 -16.84
CA GLU A 155 -19.73 -6.66 -17.72
C GLU A 155 -20.31 -5.44 -16.99
N GLN A 156 -20.84 -5.66 -15.78
CA GLN A 156 -21.37 -4.61 -14.92
C GLN A 156 -20.31 -3.55 -14.55
N PHE A 157 -19.05 -3.95 -14.35
CA PHE A 157 -17.96 -3.01 -14.07
C PHE A 157 -17.64 -2.15 -15.29
N ILE A 158 -17.57 -2.75 -16.49
CA ILE A 158 -17.39 -2.01 -17.74
C ILE A 158 -18.57 -1.06 -17.98
N ASP A 159 -19.81 -1.50 -17.74
CA ASP A 159 -21.00 -0.66 -17.85
C ASP A 159 -20.93 0.54 -16.90
N GLN A 160 -20.52 0.32 -15.64
CA GLN A 160 -20.32 1.38 -14.66
C GLN A 160 -19.21 2.37 -15.07
N LEU A 161 -18.10 1.89 -15.63
CA LEU A 161 -17.01 2.73 -16.13
C LEU A 161 -17.50 3.62 -17.29
N VAL A 162 -18.18 3.01 -18.26
CA VAL A 162 -18.72 3.72 -19.43
C VAL A 162 -19.74 4.76 -19.01
N GLU A 163 -20.62 4.42 -18.09
CA GLU A 163 -21.62 5.34 -17.56
C GLU A 163 -20.97 6.51 -16.82
N ALA A 164 -19.97 6.26 -15.98
CA ALA A 164 -19.22 7.32 -15.29
C ALA A 164 -18.55 8.30 -16.27
N LEU A 165 -17.91 7.78 -17.33
CA LEU A 165 -17.28 8.59 -18.37
C LEU A 165 -18.29 9.43 -19.18
N ARG A 166 -19.48 8.88 -19.46
CA ARG A 166 -20.54 9.63 -20.15
C ARG A 166 -21.19 10.68 -19.26
N GLN A 167 -21.35 10.38 -17.98
CA GLN A 167 -21.99 11.26 -17.00
C GLN A 167 -21.10 12.45 -16.64
N ASN A 168 -19.79 12.24 -16.49
CA ASN A 168 -18.84 13.27 -16.09
C ASN A 168 -17.83 13.58 -17.20
N ALA A 169 -18.04 14.72 -17.87
CA ALA A 169 -17.18 15.14 -18.98
C ALA A 169 -15.74 15.51 -18.57
N TYR A 170 -15.50 15.75 -17.27
CA TYR A 170 -14.21 16.11 -16.68
C TYR A 170 -13.48 14.90 -16.07
N LEU A 171 -14.06 13.69 -16.16
CA LEU A 171 -13.39 12.45 -15.76
C LEU A 171 -12.54 11.95 -16.93
N HIS A 172 -11.22 11.91 -16.74
CA HIS A 172 -10.31 11.32 -17.70
C HIS A 172 -9.68 10.06 -17.12
N LEU A 173 -9.94 8.93 -17.77
CA LEU A 173 -9.51 7.61 -17.34
C LEU A 173 -8.34 7.13 -18.21
N LEU A 174 -7.23 6.78 -17.56
CA LEU A 174 -6.15 6.02 -18.19
C LEU A 174 -6.29 4.54 -17.84
N ILE A 175 -6.22 3.68 -18.85
CA ILE A 175 -6.18 2.23 -18.70
C ILE A 175 -4.86 1.70 -19.25
N SER A 176 -4.08 1.03 -18.40
CA SER A 176 -2.90 0.26 -18.82
C SER A 176 -3.27 -1.21 -18.98
N VAL A 177 -2.96 -1.78 -20.14
CA VAL A 177 -3.34 -3.15 -20.52
C VAL A 177 -2.25 -3.82 -21.37
N THR A 178 -2.26 -5.14 -21.46
CA THR A 178 -1.36 -5.90 -22.35
C THR A 178 -1.83 -5.88 -23.81
N ASP A 179 -0.88 -6.06 -24.73
CA ASP A 179 -1.17 -6.10 -26.18
C ASP A 179 -2.23 -7.14 -26.56
N ASP A 180 -2.19 -8.34 -25.95
CA ASP A 180 -3.15 -9.42 -26.21
C ASP A 180 -4.59 -9.11 -25.75
N ARG A 181 -4.75 -8.23 -24.75
CA ARG A 181 -6.05 -7.80 -24.21
C ARG A 181 -6.52 -6.44 -24.71
N SER A 182 -5.61 -5.66 -25.30
CA SER A 182 -5.92 -4.34 -25.85
C SER A 182 -6.99 -4.39 -26.95
N SER A 183 -6.95 -5.39 -27.82
CA SER A 183 -7.91 -5.56 -28.92
C SER A 183 -9.33 -5.87 -28.41
N VAL A 184 -9.43 -6.67 -27.34
CA VAL A 184 -10.70 -6.99 -26.67
C VAL A 184 -11.31 -5.73 -26.06
N LEU A 185 -10.49 -4.92 -25.36
CA LEU A 185 -10.94 -3.67 -24.78
C LEU A 185 -11.36 -2.65 -25.85
N LEU A 186 -10.50 -2.39 -26.83
CA LEU A 186 -10.75 -1.37 -27.87
C LEU A 186 -11.89 -1.75 -28.81
N GLY A 187 -12.17 -3.05 -28.95
CA GLY A 187 -13.29 -3.60 -29.73
C GLY A 187 -14.63 -3.61 -29.00
N ASP A 188 -14.70 -3.26 -27.71
CA ASP A 188 -15.95 -3.24 -26.97
C ASP A 188 -16.90 -2.12 -27.50
N PRO A 189 -18.11 -2.46 -27.97
CA PRO A 189 -19.03 -1.49 -28.57
C PRO A 189 -19.47 -0.39 -27.59
N ARG A 190 -19.42 -0.63 -26.28
CA ARG A 190 -19.80 0.35 -25.26
C ARG A 190 -18.83 1.54 -25.23
N LEU A 191 -17.58 1.34 -25.66
CA LEU A 191 -16.51 2.34 -25.73
C LEU A 191 -16.43 3.06 -27.10
N ALA A 192 -17.34 2.80 -28.03
CA ALA A 192 -17.28 3.38 -29.38
C ALA A 192 -17.50 4.91 -29.39
N GLY A 193 -18.34 5.43 -28.49
CA GLY A 193 -18.71 6.86 -28.44
C GLY A 193 -17.88 7.73 -27.49
N ILE A 194 -16.85 7.18 -26.85
CA ILE A 194 -16.01 7.92 -25.88
C ILE A 194 -14.74 8.41 -26.59
N PRO A 195 -14.41 9.72 -26.55
CA PRO A 195 -13.17 10.25 -27.10
C PRO A 195 -11.97 9.54 -26.47
N LYS A 196 -11.13 8.91 -27.31
CA LYS A 196 -10.04 8.08 -26.83
C LYS A 196 -8.70 8.32 -27.53
N GLY A 197 -7.65 8.41 -26.71
CA GLY A 197 -6.26 8.33 -27.14
C GLY A 197 -5.74 6.91 -26.95
N VAL A 198 -4.95 6.40 -27.90
CA VAL A 198 -4.33 5.08 -27.80
C VAL A 198 -2.84 5.25 -27.99
N ILE A 199 -2.06 4.77 -27.03
CA ILE A 199 -0.61 4.78 -27.08
C ILE A 199 -0.07 3.36 -26.89
N ARG A 200 0.79 2.94 -27.80
CA ARG A 200 1.52 1.67 -27.72
C ARG A 200 2.90 1.92 -27.14
N LEU A 201 3.20 1.30 -26.00
CA LEU A 201 4.51 1.28 -25.39
C LEU A 201 5.26 0.01 -25.81
N ASP A 202 6.12 0.14 -26.81
CA ASP A 202 6.99 -0.96 -27.24
C ASP A 202 8.12 -1.22 -26.24
N LYS A 203 8.88 -2.30 -26.46
CA LYS A 203 10.16 -2.53 -25.74
C LYS A 203 11.11 -1.34 -25.97
N MET A 204 12.17 -1.23 -25.17
CA MET A 204 13.02 -0.03 -25.20
C MET A 204 14.01 -0.07 -26.36
N ALA A 205 13.97 0.91 -27.25
CA ALA A 205 14.92 1.03 -28.36
C ALA A 205 16.35 1.27 -27.83
N ALA A 206 17.37 0.82 -28.58
CA ALA A 206 18.77 0.90 -28.13
C ALA A 206 19.22 2.30 -27.65
N PRO A 207 18.92 3.43 -28.33
CA PRO A 207 19.30 4.75 -27.84
C PRO A 207 18.64 5.12 -26.51
N ALA A 208 17.37 4.73 -26.32
CA ALA A 208 16.64 4.92 -25.06
C ALA A 208 17.23 4.06 -23.94
N ALA A 209 17.58 2.81 -24.24
CA ALA A 209 18.20 1.88 -23.29
C ALA A 209 19.58 2.37 -22.82
N ILE A 210 20.39 2.96 -23.70
CA ILE A 210 21.66 3.58 -23.33
C ILE A 210 21.43 4.74 -22.35
N ARG A 211 20.44 5.61 -22.59
CA ARG A 211 20.10 6.70 -21.66
C ARG A 211 19.62 6.15 -20.32
N ALA A 212 18.73 5.16 -20.33
CA ALA A 212 18.23 4.50 -19.13
C ALA A 212 19.33 3.82 -18.30
N ALA A 213 20.40 3.32 -18.95
CA ALA A 213 21.54 2.75 -18.26
C ALA A 213 22.52 3.82 -17.73
N THR A 214 22.76 4.89 -18.49
CA THR A 214 23.84 5.85 -18.19
C THR A 214 23.41 6.97 -17.24
N ARG A 215 22.24 7.58 -17.48
CA ARG A 215 21.80 8.77 -16.75
C ARG A 215 21.59 8.58 -15.24
N PRO A 216 21.07 7.45 -14.74
CA PRO A 216 20.96 7.23 -13.29
C PRO A 216 22.30 7.29 -12.55
N LEU A 217 23.43 7.11 -13.24
CA LEU A 217 24.75 7.16 -12.64
C LEU A 217 25.30 8.59 -12.48
N GLU A 218 24.72 9.59 -13.13
CA GLU A 218 25.22 10.98 -13.12
C GLU A 218 25.33 11.53 -11.68
N SER A 219 24.41 11.15 -10.80
CA SER A 219 24.43 11.54 -9.38
C SER A 219 25.39 10.72 -8.51
N THR A 220 26.04 9.70 -9.05
CA THR A 220 26.90 8.76 -8.30
C THR A 220 28.40 8.97 -8.52
N GLY A 221 28.77 9.73 -9.56
CA GLY A 221 30.16 9.91 -9.98
C GLY A 221 30.78 8.70 -10.69
N VAL A 222 30.00 7.65 -10.99
CA VAL A 222 30.40 6.51 -11.82
C VAL A 222 29.94 6.74 -13.26
N THR A 223 30.74 6.38 -14.26
CA THR A 223 30.37 6.52 -15.68
C THR A 223 30.72 5.28 -16.49
N PHE A 224 30.05 5.09 -17.61
CA PHE A 224 30.47 4.11 -18.62
C PHE A 224 31.65 4.66 -19.42
N ALA A 225 32.65 3.81 -19.72
CA ALA A 225 33.65 4.15 -20.73
C ALA A 225 32.99 4.26 -22.12
N PRO A 226 33.58 5.02 -23.07
CA PRO A 226 33.00 5.22 -24.40
C PRO A 226 32.63 3.89 -25.07
N GLY A 227 31.39 3.79 -25.58
CA GLY A 227 30.87 2.60 -26.26
C GLY A 227 30.45 1.43 -25.36
N VAL A 228 30.79 1.43 -24.06
CA VAL A 228 30.51 0.29 -23.16
C VAL A 228 29.02 0.13 -22.87
N ALA A 229 28.28 1.22 -22.69
CA ALA A 229 26.84 1.16 -22.51
C ALA A 229 26.13 0.59 -23.76
N GLY A 230 26.63 0.92 -24.96
CA GLY A 230 26.13 0.34 -26.21
C GLY A 230 26.37 -1.17 -26.30
N MET A 231 27.56 -1.63 -25.90
CA MET A 231 27.85 -3.08 -25.84
C MET A 231 26.95 -3.83 -24.86
N LEU A 232 26.67 -3.23 -23.69
CA LEU A 232 25.72 -3.81 -22.73
C LEU A 232 24.33 -3.98 -23.36
N VAL A 233 23.80 -2.91 -23.97
CA VAL A 233 22.49 -2.92 -24.63
C VAL A 233 22.45 -3.96 -25.75
N GLN A 234 23.49 -4.02 -26.59
CA GLN A 234 23.58 -5.01 -27.68
C GLN A 234 23.59 -6.46 -27.16
N THR A 235 24.24 -6.71 -26.03
CA THR A 235 24.25 -8.04 -25.39
C THR A 235 22.87 -8.46 -24.89
N LEU A 236 22.06 -7.50 -24.44
CA LEU A 236 20.74 -7.77 -23.85
C LEU A 236 19.62 -7.91 -24.89
N GLN A 237 19.88 -7.59 -26.15
CA GLN A 237 18.94 -7.80 -27.24
C GLN A 237 18.72 -9.30 -27.46
N SER A 238 17.45 -9.72 -27.56
CA SER A 238 17.10 -11.12 -27.83
C SER A 238 17.52 -11.57 -29.23
N ARG A 239 17.45 -10.67 -30.21
CA ARG A 239 18.04 -10.79 -31.55
C ARG A 239 18.67 -9.44 -31.93
N PRO A 240 19.86 -9.41 -32.55
CA PRO A 240 20.49 -8.16 -32.99
C PRO A 240 19.61 -7.32 -33.92
N GLU A 241 18.74 -7.99 -34.69
CA GLU A 241 17.85 -7.38 -35.68
C GLU A 241 16.59 -6.76 -35.06
N ASP A 242 16.21 -7.15 -33.83
CA ASP A 242 15.01 -6.63 -33.16
C ASP A 242 15.22 -5.20 -32.67
N GLY A 243 16.46 -4.77 -32.41
CA GLY A 243 16.80 -3.39 -31.98
C GLY A 243 16.28 -2.95 -30.60
N HIS A 244 15.49 -3.79 -29.92
CA HIS A 244 14.81 -3.47 -28.67
C HIS A 244 15.26 -4.34 -27.49
N VAL A 245 15.21 -3.77 -26.29
CA VAL A 245 15.58 -4.41 -25.02
C VAL A 245 14.41 -4.37 -24.03
N GLU A 246 14.21 -5.46 -23.31
CA GLU A 246 13.24 -5.51 -22.20
C GLU A 246 13.75 -4.70 -21.00
N VAL A 247 12.88 -3.85 -20.46
CA VAL A 247 13.25 -2.92 -19.37
C VAL A 247 13.71 -3.68 -18.12
N ALA A 248 13.04 -4.78 -17.78
CA ALA A 248 13.41 -5.63 -16.64
C ALA A 248 14.81 -6.25 -16.80
N ARG A 249 15.16 -6.73 -18.01
CA ARG A 249 16.49 -7.27 -18.31
C ARG A 249 17.58 -6.20 -18.22
N LEU A 250 17.28 -4.99 -18.71
CA LEU A 250 18.19 -3.85 -18.60
C LEU A 250 18.44 -3.47 -17.15
N GLN A 251 17.38 -3.33 -16.34
CA GLN A 251 17.51 -2.99 -14.93
C GLN A 251 18.29 -4.05 -14.15
N LEU A 252 18.00 -5.34 -14.36
CA LEU A 252 18.74 -6.40 -13.70
C LEU A 252 20.23 -6.38 -14.05
N ALA A 253 20.57 -6.22 -15.33
CA ALA A 253 21.95 -6.17 -15.77
C ALA A 253 22.67 -4.95 -15.18
N CYS A 254 22.02 -3.79 -15.13
CA CYS A 254 22.57 -2.58 -14.54
C CYS A 254 22.75 -2.69 -13.02
N SER A 255 21.77 -3.26 -12.30
CA SER A 255 21.87 -3.53 -10.86
C SER A 255 23.02 -4.49 -10.54
N ARG A 256 23.18 -5.57 -11.31
CA ARG A 256 24.29 -6.53 -11.15
C ARG A 256 25.64 -5.88 -11.46
N LEU A 257 25.72 -5.08 -12.51
CA LEU A 257 26.92 -4.32 -12.83
C LEU A 257 27.31 -3.45 -11.63
N TRP A 258 26.37 -2.66 -11.12
CA TRP A 258 26.57 -1.76 -9.98
C TRP A 258 27.07 -2.49 -8.73
N THR A 259 26.44 -3.60 -8.35
CA THR A 259 26.84 -4.37 -7.14
C THR A 259 28.17 -5.10 -7.30
N SER A 260 28.61 -5.36 -8.54
CA SER A 260 29.88 -6.02 -8.84
C SER A 260 31.09 -5.08 -8.90
N LEU A 261 30.90 -3.76 -8.81
CA LEU A 261 32.00 -2.79 -8.86
C LEU A 261 32.79 -2.76 -7.55
N ASP A 262 34.11 -2.73 -7.66
CA ASP A 262 34.99 -2.61 -6.49
C ASP A 262 34.84 -1.22 -5.82
N PRO A 263 34.97 -1.12 -4.48
CA PRO A 263 34.93 0.16 -3.78
C PRO A 263 36.01 1.12 -4.30
N GLY A 264 35.59 2.16 -5.02
CA GLY A 264 36.47 3.16 -5.63
C GLY A 264 36.55 3.10 -7.15
N GLU A 265 35.95 2.09 -7.79
CA GLU A 265 35.83 2.06 -9.24
C GLU A 265 34.81 3.12 -9.71
N ARG A 266 35.26 4.02 -10.58
CA ARG A 266 34.44 5.13 -11.12
C ARG A 266 34.10 4.97 -12.60
N VAL A 267 34.68 3.98 -13.28
CA VAL A 267 34.51 3.79 -14.72
C VAL A 267 34.15 2.34 -15.04
N ILE A 268 32.98 2.13 -15.63
CA ILE A 268 32.51 0.83 -16.11
C ILE A 268 33.16 0.54 -17.47
N ARG A 269 33.97 -0.53 -17.54
CA ARG A 269 34.73 -0.93 -18.72
C ARG A 269 34.17 -2.22 -19.34
N THR A 270 34.65 -2.57 -20.53
CA THR A 270 34.26 -3.78 -21.27
C THR A 270 34.35 -5.06 -20.42
N ARG A 271 35.35 -5.18 -19.55
CA ARG A 271 35.53 -6.33 -18.65
C ARG A 271 34.37 -6.53 -17.66
N HIS A 272 33.72 -5.45 -17.22
CA HIS A 272 32.56 -5.54 -16.31
C HIS A 272 31.33 -6.01 -17.09
N VAL A 273 31.13 -5.47 -18.29
CA VAL A 273 30.05 -5.91 -19.19
C VAL A 273 30.25 -7.38 -19.57
N ALA A 274 31.47 -7.82 -19.90
CA ALA A 274 31.75 -9.21 -20.24
C ALA A 274 31.41 -10.20 -19.10
N LYS A 275 31.70 -9.83 -17.85
CA LYS A 275 31.31 -10.61 -16.66
C LYS A 275 29.79 -10.70 -16.50
N CYS A 276 29.05 -9.61 -16.77
CA CYS A 276 27.58 -9.62 -16.75
C CYS A 276 26.95 -10.29 -17.98
N ALA A 277 27.59 -10.19 -19.16
CA ALA A 277 27.15 -10.71 -20.44
C ALA A 277 27.26 -12.24 -20.52
N ALA A 278 28.34 -12.81 -19.94
CA ALA A 278 28.47 -14.26 -19.78
C ALA A 278 27.32 -14.86 -18.94
N SER A 279 26.62 -14.01 -18.19
CA SER A 279 25.41 -14.30 -17.42
C SER A 279 24.20 -13.51 -17.91
N ALA A 280 24.00 -13.37 -19.24
CA ALA A 280 22.78 -12.77 -19.82
C ALA A 280 21.55 -13.67 -19.59
N THR A 281 21.28 -13.92 -18.32
CA THR A 281 20.30 -14.87 -17.78
C THR A 281 18.92 -14.28 -18.05
N PRO A 282 18.01 -15.04 -18.70
CA PRO A 282 16.60 -14.68 -18.78
C PRO A 282 16.03 -14.40 -17.38
N VAL A 283 15.01 -13.54 -17.29
CA VAL A 283 14.34 -13.24 -16.00
C VAL A 283 13.89 -14.54 -15.30
N THR A 284 13.42 -15.53 -16.07
CA THR A 284 13.09 -16.88 -15.59
C THR A 284 14.22 -17.57 -14.85
N ALA A 285 15.44 -17.57 -15.39
CA ALA A 285 16.57 -18.23 -14.75
C ALA A 285 17.11 -17.43 -13.54
N VAL A 286 16.84 -16.12 -13.48
CA VAL A 286 17.14 -15.30 -12.30
C VAL A 286 16.17 -15.61 -11.18
N VAL A 287 14.87 -15.71 -11.49
CA VAL A 287 13.84 -16.14 -10.55
C VAL A 287 14.14 -17.56 -10.06
N GLU A 288 14.48 -18.48 -10.96
CA GLU A 288 14.85 -19.85 -10.61
C GLU A 288 16.06 -19.89 -9.67
N GLN A 289 17.13 -19.17 -9.99
CA GLN A 289 18.31 -19.07 -9.13
C GLN A 289 17.95 -18.49 -7.77
N THR A 290 17.15 -17.42 -7.72
CA THR A 290 16.73 -16.77 -6.47
C THR A 290 15.91 -17.71 -5.60
N ILE A 291 14.96 -18.46 -6.19
CA ILE A 291 14.18 -19.47 -5.47
C ILE A 291 15.11 -20.56 -4.92
N SER A 292 16.07 -21.02 -5.71
CA SER A 292 17.04 -22.03 -5.28
C SER A 292 18.03 -21.53 -4.22
N ASP A 293 18.43 -20.26 -4.26
CA ASP A 293 19.29 -19.63 -3.26
C ASP A 293 18.53 -19.42 -1.95
N ALA A 294 17.30 -18.88 -2.00
CA ALA A 294 16.44 -18.73 -0.83
C ALA A 294 16.14 -20.08 -0.16
N ALA A 295 15.89 -21.13 -0.95
CA ALA A 295 15.75 -22.49 -0.42
C ALA A 295 17.05 -22.95 0.24
N ARG A 296 18.21 -22.80 -0.42
CA ARG A 296 19.52 -23.22 0.12
C ARG A 296 19.84 -22.56 1.45
N ASP A 297 19.61 -21.27 1.55
CA ASP A 297 20.03 -20.45 2.68
C ASP A 297 19.14 -20.63 3.91
N HIS A 298 17.85 -20.97 3.71
CA HIS A 298 16.86 -20.98 4.78
C HIS A 298 16.14 -22.32 5.00
N LEU A 299 16.10 -23.21 4.00
CA LEU A 299 15.44 -24.52 4.03
C LEU A 299 16.40 -25.69 3.78
N GLY A 300 17.69 -25.42 3.54
CA GLY A 300 18.67 -26.42 3.11
C GLY A 300 18.48 -26.81 1.64
N THR A 301 18.76 -28.06 1.26
CA THR A 301 18.67 -28.47 -0.16
C THR A 301 17.24 -28.72 -0.67
N ASP A 302 16.21 -28.49 0.16
CA ASP A 302 14.81 -28.77 -0.20
C ASP A 302 14.16 -27.63 -0.99
N SER A 303 14.56 -27.52 -2.26
CA SER A 303 14.03 -26.53 -3.18
C SER A 303 12.62 -26.87 -3.67
N ASP A 304 12.17 -28.11 -3.49
CA ASP A 304 10.84 -28.58 -3.93
C ASP A 304 9.73 -28.15 -2.97
N LEU A 305 10.03 -28.09 -1.67
CA LEU A 305 9.13 -27.52 -0.67
C LEU A 305 8.78 -26.06 -0.98
N LEU A 306 9.79 -25.22 -1.25
CA LEU A 306 9.57 -23.80 -1.58
C LEU A 306 8.79 -23.62 -2.88
N ARG A 307 9.09 -24.44 -3.90
CA ARG A 307 8.35 -24.41 -5.18
C ARG A 307 6.89 -24.80 -4.99
N SER A 308 6.63 -25.87 -4.24
CA SER A 308 5.27 -26.35 -3.95
C SER A 308 4.47 -25.29 -3.20
N TRP A 309 5.08 -24.69 -2.17
CA TRP A 309 4.49 -23.59 -1.42
C TRP A 309 4.16 -22.37 -2.29
N LEU A 310 5.11 -21.90 -3.12
CA LEU A 310 4.88 -20.78 -4.03
C LEU A 310 3.74 -21.07 -5.01
N TYR A 311 3.72 -22.30 -5.54
CA TYR A 311 2.69 -22.72 -6.47
C TYR A 311 1.32 -22.73 -5.81
N GLU A 312 1.16 -23.37 -4.65
CA GLU A 312 -0.11 -23.44 -3.94
C GLU A 312 -0.62 -22.08 -3.45
N SER A 313 0.29 -21.29 -2.90
CA SER A 313 -0.04 -20.03 -2.24
C SER A 313 -0.35 -18.90 -3.22
N PHE A 314 0.20 -18.93 -4.44
CA PHE A 314 0.08 -17.81 -5.38
C PHE A 314 -0.33 -18.18 -6.82
N VAL A 315 -0.17 -19.43 -7.26
CA VAL A 315 -0.38 -19.83 -8.68
C VAL A 315 -1.60 -20.75 -8.86
N PHE A 316 -1.73 -21.81 -8.04
CA PHE A 316 -2.67 -22.92 -8.20
C PHE A 316 -4.13 -22.48 -8.14
N ASP A 317 -4.48 -21.60 -7.20
CA ASP A 317 -5.78 -20.94 -7.16
C ASP A 317 -5.57 -19.43 -7.03
N ARG A 318 -5.56 -18.72 -8.18
CA ARG A 318 -5.53 -17.24 -8.29
C ARG A 318 -6.61 -16.48 -7.47
N ASN A 319 -7.37 -17.14 -6.58
CA ASN A 319 -8.14 -16.51 -5.51
C ASN A 319 -7.26 -15.87 -4.42
N LEU A 320 -6.00 -16.31 -4.27
CA LEU A 320 -5.07 -15.85 -3.24
C LEU A 320 -4.19 -14.68 -3.71
N GLY A 321 -4.75 -13.66 -4.36
CA GLY A 321 -3.99 -12.49 -4.85
C GLY A 321 -2.98 -11.89 -3.84
N SER A 322 -3.17 -12.19 -2.56
CA SER A 322 -2.20 -12.14 -1.49
C SER A 322 -2.41 -13.22 -0.39
N VAL A 323 -1.37 -13.52 0.39
CA VAL A 323 -1.33 -14.51 1.47
C VAL A 323 -1.00 -13.82 2.80
N TYR A 324 -1.70 -14.18 3.87
CA TYR A 324 -1.50 -13.58 5.19
C TYR A 324 -0.13 -13.93 5.77
N ARG A 325 0.59 -12.91 6.25
CA ARG A 325 1.84 -13.10 7.00
C ARG A 325 1.53 -13.29 8.49
N GLY A 326 1.80 -14.47 9.02
CA GLY A 326 1.78 -14.77 10.46
C GLY A 326 3.00 -14.22 11.20
N GLU A 327 3.10 -14.54 12.49
CA GLU A 327 4.15 -14.00 13.37
C GLU A 327 5.53 -14.60 13.06
N THR A 328 5.57 -15.89 12.76
CA THR A 328 6.79 -16.64 12.41
C THR A 328 6.69 -17.37 11.07
N LEU A 329 5.47 -17.64 10.59
CA LEU A 329 5.22 -18.36 9.34
C LEU A 329 4.25 -17.59 8.44
N THR A 330 4.35 -17.80 7.12
CA THR A 330 3.40 -17.37 6.10
C THR A 330 2.95 -18.60 5.34
N ALA A 331 1.75 -19.10 5.64
CA ALA A 331 1.19 -20.33 5.04
C ALA A 331 2.20 -21.51 5.07
N GLU A 332 2.67 -21.92 6.24
CA GLU A 332 3.73 -22.94 6.46
C GLU A 332 5.17 -22.50 6.20
N MET A 333 5.40 -21.45 5.41
CA MET A 333 6.75 -21.03 5.06
C MET A 333 7.35 -20.12 6.14
N PRO A 334 8.58 -20.37 6.64
CA PRO A 334 9.26 -19.45 7.54
C PRO A 334 9.34 -18.04 6.98
N ASN A 335 9.06 -17.05 7.83
CA ASN A 335 9.05 -15.65 7.43
C ASN A 335 10.41 -15.19 6.88
N GLU A 336 11.51 -15.80 7.32
CA GLU A 336 12.86 -15.51 6.80
C GLU A 336 12.99 -15.87 5.30
N VAL A 337 12.37 -16.98 4.87
CA VAL A 337 12.34 -17.38 3.46
C VAL A 337 11.49 -16.40 2.66
N VAL A 338 10.34 -16.01 3.21
CA VAL A 338 9.43 -15.06 2.57
C VAL A 338 10.06 -13.68 2.47
N ASP A 339 10.78 -13.23 3.50
CA ASP A 339 11.53 -11.98 3.51
C ASP A 339 12.64 -12.00 2.44
N ALA A 340 13.37 -13.11 2.28
CA ALA A 340 14.34 -13.25 1.19
C ALA A 340 13.69 -13.12 -0.21
N LEU A 341 12.49 -13.68 -0.39
CA LEU A 341 11.72 -13.52 -1.65
C LEU A 341 11.19 -12.09 -1.84
N VAL A 342 10.83 -11.39 -0.76
CA VAL A 342 10.42 -9.97 -0.80
C VAL A 342 11.61 -9.08 -1.12
N ASP A 343 12.76 -9.30 -0.48
CA ASP A 343 14.01 -8.57 -0.72
C ASP A 343 14.49 -8.76 -2.17
N ALA A 344 14.29 -9.96 -2.72
CA ALA A 344 14.56 -10.25 -4.12
C ALA A 344 13.49 -9.73 -5.10
N ASN A 345 12.42 -9.09 -4.60
CA ASN A 345 11.29 -8.58 -5.37
C ASN A 345 10.51 -9.65 -6.15
N ILE A 346 10.53 -10.90 -5.69
CA ILE A 346 9.63 -11.97 -6.17
C ILE A 346 8.24 -11.78 -5.58
N LEU A 347 8.18 -11.44 -4.29
CA LEU A 347 6.96 -11.10 -3.56
C LEU A 347 6.94 -9.62 -3.20
N THR A 348 5.75 -9.07 -3.03
CA THR A 348 5.48 -7.72 -2.52
C THR A 348 4.72 -7.82 -1.22
N THR A 349 4.88 -6.84 -0.33
CA THR A 349 4.14 -6.76 0.93
C THR A 349 3.12 -5.63 0.88
N GLN A 350 1.87 -5.96 1.14
CA GLN A 350 0.77 -5.02 1.32
C GLN A 350 0.40 -5.00 2.80
N THR A 351 0.06 -3.83 3.33
CA THR A 351 -0.43 -3.69 4.70
C THR A 351 -1.86 -3.19 4.66
N ASP A 352 -2.77 -3.89 5.33
CA ASP A 352 -4.17 -3.47 5.41
C ASP A 352 -4.38 -2.33 6.41
N GLN A 353 -5.60 -1.79 6.46
CA GLN A 353 -5.98 -0.72 7.37
C GLN A 353 -5.86 -1.08 8.86
N TYR A 354 -5.79 -2.36 9.20
CA TYR A 354 -5.64 -2.88 10.56
C TYR A 354 -4.16 -3.13 10.93
N GLY A 355 -3.24 -2.93 9.98
CA GLY A 355 -1.80 -3.13 10.17
C GLY A 355 -1.35 -4.57 9.89
N ASN A 356 -2.22 -5.44 9.37
CA ASN A 356 -1.82 -6.79 9.00
C ASN A 356 -1.07 -6.79 7.69
N ARG A 357 -0.07 -7.68 7.59
CA ARG A 357 0.78 -7.81 6.40
C ARG A 357 0.31 -8.97 5.55
N TRP A 358 0.29 -8.73 4.24
CA TRP A 358 -0.11 -9.66 3.21
C TRP A 358 0.96 -9.69 2.13
N HIS A 359 1.34 -10.87 1.66
CA HIS A 359 2.32 -11.03 0.59
C HIS A 359 1.62 -11.34 -0.72
N ALA A 360 2.07 -10.78 -1.85
CA ALA A 360 1.52 -11.04 -3.18
C ALA A 360 2.66 -11.23 -4.20
N LEU A 361 2.43 -11.95 -5.30
CA LEU A 361 3.42 -12.03 -6.38
C LEU A 361 3.66 -10.66 -7.02
N THR A 362 4.92 -10.34 -7.27
CA THR A 362 5.28 -9.16 -8.06
C THR A 362 4.73 -9.31 -9.48
N LYS A 363 3.88 -8.37 -9.89
CA LYS A 363 3.18 -8.41 -11.18
C LYS A 363 4.12 -8.27 -12.40
N GLY A 364 3.57 -8.52 -13.58
CA GLY A 364 4.26 -8.35 -14.85
C GLY A 364 5.24 -9.50 -15.14
N THR A 365 6.47 -9.16 -15.57
CA THR A 365 7.46 -10.15 -16.01
C THR A 365 7.93 -11.10 -14.91
N VAL A 366 7.86 -10.68 -13.64
CA VAL A 366 8.25 -11.53 -12.52
C VAL A 366 7.20 -12.61 -12.28
N ALA A 367 5.92 -12.25 -12.22
CA ALA A 367 4.82 -13.22 -12.11
C ALA A 367 4.86 -14.26 -13.24
N GLU A 368 5.03 -13.84 -14.49
CA GLU A 368 5.14 -14.75 -15.64
C GLU A 368 6.37 -15.67 -15.53
N ALA A 369 7.51 -15.13 -15.08
CA ALA A 369 8.71 -15.91 -14.84
C ALA A 369 8.51 -16.96 -13.73
N VAL A 370 7.86 -16.58 -12.62
CA VAL A 370 7.51 -17.50 -11.52
C VAL A 370 6.57 -18.60 -12.00
N GLU A 371 5.49 -18.25 -12.72
CA GLU A 371 4.56 -19.23 -13.28
C GLU A 371 5.26 -20.21 -14.23
N ASN A 372 6.20 -19.72 -15.04
CA ASN A 372 7.00 -20.57 -15.93
C ASN A 372 7.93 -21.53 -15.16
N VAL A 373 8.59 -21.06 -14.11
CA VAL A 373 9.45 -21.89 -13.25
C VAL A 373 8.64 -22.98 -12.52
N LEU A 374 7.40 -22.68 -12.13
CA LEU A 374 6.55 -23.56 -11.33
C LEU A 374 5.60 -24.45 -12.17
N ARG A 375 5.67 -24.39 -13.50
CA ARG A 375 4.72 -25.08 -14.41
C ARG A 375 4.62 -26.59 -14.21
N ASN A 376 5.67 -27.23 -13.67
CA ASN A 376 5.73 -28.68 -13.44
C ASN A 376 5.58 -29.06 -11.96
N THR A 377 5.27 -28.11 -11.08
CA THR A 377 5.09 -28.37 -9.65
C THR A 377 3.69 -28.94 -9.40
N SER A 378 3.61 -30.03 -8.64
CA SER A 378 2.34 -30.65 -8.25
C SER A 378 1.93 -30.21 -6.84
N PRO A 379 0.65 -29.90 -6.59
CA PRO A 379 0.20 -29.50 -5.26
C PRO A 379 0.20 -30.70 -4.29
N VAL A 380 0.66 -30.47 -3.07
CA VAL A 380 0.50 -31.35 -1.92
C VAL A 380 -0.75 -30.92 -1.14
N ARG A 381 -1.52 -31.89 -0.65
CA ARG A 381 -2.91 -31.69 -0.17
C ARG A 381 -3.01 -31.19 1.28
N SER A 382 -4.00 -30.32 1.49
CA SER A 382 -4.85 -30.07 2.69
C SER A 382 -4.31 -30.43 4.08
N SER A 383 -3.41 -29.59 4.58
CA SER A 383 -2.94 -29.49 5.96
C SER A 383 -3.83 -28.55 6.82
N PRO A 384 -3.76 -28.59 8.17
CA PRO A 384 -4.31 -27.55 9.05
C PRO A 384 -3.95 -26.10 8.63
N GLU A 385 -2.83 -25.91 7.97
CA GLU A 385 -2.32 -24.63 7.52
C GLU A 385 -2.93 -24.20 6.18
N SER A 386 -3.38 -25.15 5.36
CA SER A 386 -4.29 -24.85 4.24
C SER A 386 -5.58 -24.20 4.75
N TYR A 387 -6.12 -24.66 5.89
CA TYR A 387 -7.25 -24.00 6.55
C TYR A 387 -6.89 -22.61 7.09
N LEU A 388 -5.68 -22.41 7.64
CA LEU A 388 -5.23 -21.08 8.06
C LEU A 388 -5.01 -20.13 6.87
N THR A 389 -4.54 -20.65 5.73
CA THR A 389 -4.37 -19.89 4.48
C THR A 389 -5.73 -19.49 3.91
N ALA A 390 -6.68 -20.43 3.87
CA ALA A 390 -8.07 -20.15 3.52
C ALA A 390 -8.71 -19.14 4.49
N ALA A 391 -8.38 -19.22 5.78
CA ALA A 391 -8.83 -18.27 6.78
C ALA A 391 -8.28 -16.86 6.51
N GLY A 392 -6.98 -16.74 6.22
CA GLY A 392 -6.34 -15.50 5.81
C GLY A 392 -7.02 -14.90 4.60
N THR A 393 -7.25 -15.70 3.58
CA THR A 393 -7.99 -15.28 2.36
C THR A 393 -9.34 -14.70 2.71
N ALA A 394 -10.15 -15.44 3.46
CA ALA A 394 -11.46 -14.99 3.89
C ALA A 394 -11.38 -13.71 4.73
N PHE A 395 -10.33 -13.53 5.53
CA PHE A 395 -10.13 -12.35 6.35
C PHE A 395 -9.80 -11.10 5.52
N ARG A 396 -8.89 -11.23 4.56
CA ARG A 396 -8.64 -10.18 3.56
C ARG A 396 -9.91 -9.84 2.81
N ASP A 397 -10.67 -10.87 2.46
CA ASP A 397 -11.93 -10.75 1.74
C ASP A 397 -13.09 -10.22 2.59
N GLY A 398 -12.81 -9.68 3.79
CA GLY A 398 -13.81 -9.12 4.70
C GLY A 398 -14.83 -10.13 5.21
N ASN A 399 -14.66 -11.42 4.88
CA ASN A 399 -15.50 -12.51 5.33
C ASN A 399 -15.02 -13.03 6.67
N PHE A 400 -15.20 -12.21 7.70
CA PHE A 400 -14.74 -12.50 9.05
C PHE A 400 -15.34 -13.79 9.64
N LEU A 401 -16.57 -14.15 9.23
CA LEU A 401 -17.23 -15.38 9.66
C LEU A 401 -16.53 -16.62 9.08
N LEU A 402 -16.26 -16.63 7.77
CA LEU A 402 -15.54 -17.72 7.13
C LEU A 402 -14.09 -17.77 7.63
N ALA A 403 -13.43 -16.63 7.76
CA ALA A 403 -12.08 -16.54 8.33
C ALA A 403 -12.00 -17.20 9.71
N MET A 404 -12.94 -16.85 10.59
CA MET A 404 -13.01 -17.43 11.93
C MET A 404 -13.36 -18.92 11.89
N THR A 405 -14.23 -19.35 10.98
CA THR A 405 -14.59 -20.78 10.81
C THR A 405 -13.38 -21.60 10.36
N GLN A 406 -12.68 -21.14 9.32
CA GLN A 406 -11.50 -21.81 8.77
C GLN A 406 -10.35 -21.82 9.78
N ALA A 407 -10.11 -20.72 10.49
CA ALA A 407 -9.09 -20.66 11.53
C ALA A 407 -9.42 -21.57 12.73
N LYS A 408 -10.69 -21.70 13.13
CA LYS A 408 -11.10 -22.66 14.17
C LYS A 408 -10.95 -24.11 13.71
N GLU A 409 -11.22 -24.39 12.45
CA GLU A 409 -11.00 -25.71 11.87
C GLU A 409 -9.50 -26.06 11.84
N ALA A 410 -8.64 -25.09 11.45
CA ALA A 410 -7.19 -25.22 11.58
C ALA A 410 -6.78 -25.51 13.04
N LEU A 411 -7.34 -24.76 14.00
CA LEU A 411 -7.04 -24.91 15.43
C LEU A 411 -7.43 -26.29 15.96
N HIS A 412 -8.55 -26.83 15.49
CA HIS A 412 -9.06 -28.14 15.92
C HIS A 412 -8.19 -29.29 15.39
N ARG A 413 -7.59 -29.12 14.21
CA ARG A 413 -6.81 -30.16 13.53
C ARG A 413 -5.33 -30.14 13.83
N THR A 414 -4.81 -29.03 14.37
CA THR A 414 -3.38 -28.93 14.69
C THR A 414 -3.03 -29.56 16.03
N GLU A 415 -1.98 -30.37 16.06
CA GLU A 415 -1.32 -30.80 17.29
C GLU A 415 -0.09 -29.92 17.60
N ASP A 416 0.45 -29.21 16.61
CA ASP A 416 1.62 -28.34 16.75
C ASP A 416 1.31 -27.11 17.60
N MET A 417 2.01 -27.00 18.73
CA MET A 417 1.86 -25.89 19.67
C MET A 417 2.29 -24.55 19.05
N LYS A 418 3.28 -24.51 18.17
CA LYS A 418 3.71 -23.27 17.52
C LYS A 418 2.63 -22.77 16.56
N LEU A 419 2.09 -23.66 15.73
CA LEU A 419 0.95 -23.36 14.86
C LEU A 419 -0.32 -22.96 15.64
N LYS A 420 -0.58 -23.56 16.81
CA LYS A 420 -1.66 -23.09 17.70
C LYS A 420 -1.47 -21.62 18.08
N GLY A 421 -0.25 -21.21 18.41
CA GLY A 421 0.08 -19.80 18.69
C GLY A 421 -0.21 -18.87 17.52
N GLU A 422 0.15 -19.28 16.29
CA GLU A 422 -0.13 -18.54 15.06
C GLU A 422 -1.64 -18.39 14.82
N ILE A 423 -2.40 -19.48 14.92
CA ILE A 423 -3.85 -19.48 14.71
C ILE A 423 -4.55 -18.62 15.77
N GLN A 424 -4.10 -18.67 17.03
CA GLN A 424 -4.64 -17.83 18.10
C GLN A 424 -4.35 -16.35 17.84
N THR A 425 -3.15 -16.02 17.34
CA THR A 425 -2.83 -14.65 16.93
C THR A 425 -3.76 -14.17 15.81
N PHE A 426 -3.97 -15.01 14.79
CA PHE A 426 -4.88 -14.73 13.69
C PHE A 426 -6.33 -14.51 14.16
N LEU A 427 -6.86 -15.39 15.01
CA LEU A 427 -8.19 -15.25 15.62
C LEU A 427 -8.30 -13.95 16.45
N GLY A 428 -7.22 -13.56 17.13
CA GLY A 428 -7.12 -12.28 17.82
C GLY A 428 -7.26 -11.10 16.86
N ASN A 429 -6.56 -11.11 15.74
CA ASN A 429 -6.62 -10.06 14.70
C ASN A 429 -8.00 -9.99 14.03
N VAL A 430 -8.59 -11.14 13.72
CA VAL A 430 -9.97 -11.23 13.21
C VAL A 430 -10.97 -10.64 14.21
N ALA A 431 -10.85 -10.96 15.50
CA ALA A 431 -11.70 -10.38 16.54
C ALA A 431 -11.47 -8.87 16.72
N PHE A 432 -10.21 -8.42 16.65
CA PHE A 432 -9.84 -7.01 16.75
C PHE A 432 -10.47 -6.19 15.62
N SER A 433 -10.39 -6.67 14.37
CA SER A 433 -10.99 -6.01 13.20
C SER A 433 -12.52 -5.83 13.32
N GLN A 434 -13.18 -6.77 13.99
CA GLN A 434 -14.62 -6.72 14.28
C GLN A 434 -14.96 -5.90 15.53
N LYS A 435 -13.98 -5.19 16.11
CA LYS A 435 -14.10 -4.43 17.37
C LYS A 435 -14.50 -5.29 18.58
N LEU A 436 -14.32 -6.61 18.49
CA LEU A 436 -14.57 -7.56 19.59
C LEU A 436 -13.35 -7.63 20.51
N TYR A 437 -12.96 -6.49 21.07
CA TYR A 437 -11.68 -6.32 21.78
C TYR A 437 -11.50 -7.29 22.97
N ARG A 438 -12.58 -7.68 23.66
CA ARG A 438 -12.50 -8.67 24.76
C ARG A 438 -12.08 -10.04 24.25
N THR A 439 -12.67 -10.46 23.13
CA THR A 439 -12.34 -11.73 22.46
C THR A 439 -10.94 -11.68 21.88
N ALA A 440 -10.55 -10.55 21.28
CA ALA A 440 -9.20 -10.33 20.76
C ALA A 440 -8.14 -10.49 21.87
N ILE A 441 -8.34 -9.83 23.01
CA ILE A 441 -7.45 -9.93 24.18
C ILE A 441 -7.29 -11.39 24.63
N LYS A 442 -8.37 -12.16 24.70
CA LYS A 442 -8.31 -13.58 25.10
C LYS A 442 -7.41 -14.38 24.16
N HIS A 443 -7.62 -14.24 22.85
CA HIS A 443 -6.81 -14.93 21.84
C HIS A 443 -5.34 -14.49 21.86
N TYR A 444 -5.06 -13.19 22.02
CA TYR A 444 -3.69 -12.69 22.16
C TYR A 444 -2.99 -13.22 23.42
N GLN A 445 -3.69 -13.35 24.54
CA GLN A 445 -3.15 -13.93 25.78
C GLN A 445 -2.85 -15.43 25.63
N GLU A 446 -3.73 -16.18 24.96
CA GLU A 446 -3.49 -17.59 24.63
C GLU A 446 -2.25 -17.73 23.73
N ALA A 447 -2.13 -16.91 22.67
CA ALA A 447 -0.95 -16.89 21.81
C ALA A 447 0.32 -16.47 22.59
N THR A 448 0.22 -15.47 23.47
CA THR A 448 1.34 -15.00 24.30
C THR A 448 1.89 -16.13 25.16
N THR A 449 1.01 -16.88 25.80
CA THR A 449 1.39 -18.03 26.65
C THR A 449 2.16 -19.07 25.84
N VAL A 450 1.72 -19.37 24.62
CA VAL A 450 2.43 -20.27 23.70
C VAL A 450 3.81 -19.73 23.37
N PHE A 451 3.90 -18.50 22.84
CA PHE A 451 5.19 -17.95 22.37
C PHE A 451 6.17 -17.60 23.49
N GLU A 452 5.70 -17.39 24.72
CA GLU A 452 6.56 -17.29 25.90
C GLU A 452 7.30 -18.62 26.18
N VAL A 453 6.60 -19.76 26.06
CA VAL A 453 7.22 -21.09 26.21
C VAL A 453 8.29 -21.33 25.13
N PHE A 454 8.04 -20.88 23.90
CA PHE A 454 8.98 -20.99 22.79
C PHE A 454 10.09 -19.93 22.81
N GLY A 455 10.11 -19.02 23.79
CA GLY A 455 11.18 -18.02 23.95
C GLY A 455 11.22 -16.94 22.85
N VAL A 456 10.14 -16.74 22.10
CA VAL A 456 10.11 -15.79 20.97
C VAL A 456 9.76 -14.38 21.46
N ALA A 457 10.72 -13.72 22.13
CA ALA A 457 10.51 -12.42 22.79
C ALA A 457 9.92 -11.32 21.87
N PRO A 458 10.31 -11.18 20.58
CA PRO A 458 9.70 -10.18 19.70
C PRO A 458 8.21 -10.39 19.45
N VAL A 459 7.77 -11.65 19.27
CA VAL A 459 6.36 -12.00 19.07
C VAL A 459 5.55 -11.70 20.33
N VAL A 460 6.07 -12.10 21.50
CA VAL A 460 5.47 -11.78 22.80
C VAL A 460 5.30 -10.27 22.98
N GLY A 461 6.31 -9.48 22.59
CA GLY A 461 6.21 -8.01 22.61
C GLY A 461 5.08 -7.48 21.74
N ARG A 462 4.96 -7.95 20.49
CA ARG A 462 3.87 -7.53 19.59
C ARG A 462 2.49 -7.92 20.09
N LEU A 463 2.33 -9.12 20.65
CA LEU A 463 1.06 -9.59 21.22
C LEU A 463 0.64 -8.80 22.46
N LEU A 464 1.61 -8.44 23.33
CA LEU A 464 1.38 -7.53 24.44
C LEU A 464 0.98 -6.14 23.94
N ALA A 465 1.61 -5.63 22.88
CA ALA A 465 1.24 -4.36 22.29
C ALA A 465 -0.18 -4.39 21.66
N ALA A 466 -0.56 -5.48 20.99
CA ALA A 466 -1.90 -5.69 20.46
C ALA A 466 -2.96 -5.77 21.58
N THR A 467 -2.62 -6.43 22.70
CA THR A 467 -3.44 -6.47 23.91
C THR A 467 -3.61 -5.07 24.51
N GLY A 468 -2.51 -4.32 24.67
CA GLY A 468 -2.53 -2.95 25.18
C GLY A 468 -3.37 -2.02 24.31
N ARG A 469 -3.21 -2.10 22.98
CA ARG A 469 -4.05 -1.37 22.01
C ARG A 469 -5.53 -1.70 22.17
N SER A 470 -5.86 -2.98 22.31
CA SER A 470 -7.24 -3.46 22.51
C SER A 470 -7.84 -2.90 23.81
N ARG A 471 -7.05 -2.85 24.90
CA ARG A 471 -7.48 -2.29 26.19
C ARG A 471 -7.66 -0.76 26.13
N ARG A 472 -6.76 -0.04 25.44
CA ARG A 472 -6.92 1.41 25.20
C ARG A 472 -8.22 1.71 24.47
N LEU A 473 -8.56 0.93 23.44
CA LEU A 473 -9.82 1.10 22.71
C LEU A 473 -11.07 0.77 23.56
N GLN A 474 -10.92 0.11 24.70
CA GLN A 474 -11.96 -0.06 25.71
C GLN A 474 -11.97 1.04 26.79
N GLY A 475 -11.07 2.03 26.70
CA GLY A 475 -10.88 3.07 27.72
C GLY A 475 -10.11 2.60 28.97
N LYS A 476 -9.44 1.45 28.89
CA LYS A 476 -8.66 0.87 30.01
C LYS A 476 -7.19 1.30 29.93
N ASP A 477 -6.94 2.60 29.98
CA ASP A 477 -5.64 3.18 29.64
C ASP A 477 -4.52 2.74 30.60
N VAL A 478 -4.83 2.51 31.88
CA VAL A 478 -3.85 2.03 32.87
C VAL A 478 -3.37 0.62 32.55
N GLU A 479 -4.31 -0.30 32.28
CA GLU A 479 -3.97 -1.67 31.88
C GLU A 479 -3.22 -1.67 30.53
N ALA A 480 -3.64 -0.83 29.59
CA ALA A 480 -3.00 -0.68 28.29
C ALA A 480 -1.55 -0.20 28.39
N MET A 481 -1.29 0.81 29.24
CA MET A 481 0.05 1.33 29.49
C MET A 481 0.97 0.26 30.09
N HIS A 482 0.46 -0.55 31.02
CA HIS A 482 1.21 -1.67 31.58
C HIS A 482 1.61 -2.70 30.51
N ASP A 483 0.69 -3.09 29.62
CA ASP A 483 0.99 -4.04 28.55
C ASP A 483 2.00 -3.48 27.55
N LEU A 484 1.88 -2.21 27.16
CA LEU A 484 2.80 -1.55 26.22
C LEU A 484 4.21 -1.38 26.82
N GLN A 485 4.32 -1.05 28.12
CA GLN A 485 5.60 -1.06 28.81
C GLN A 485 6.19 -2.47 28.89
N SER A 486 5.35 -3.48 29.10
CA SER A 486 5.78 -4.89 29.08
C SER A 486 6.26 -5.32 27.70
N ALA A 487 5.58 -4.87 26.64
CA ALA A 487 5.98 -5.06 25.26
C ALA A 487 7.36 -4.44 24.97
N LEU A 488 7.58 -3.19 25.39
CA LEU A 488 8.87 -2.49 25.22
C LEU A 488 10.01 -3.11 26.04
N ARG A 489 9.73 -3.81 27.16
CA ARG A 489 10.76 -4.62 27.83
C ARG A 489 11.21 -5.81 27.00
N ARG A 490 10.33 -6.36 26.15
CA ARG A 490 10.67 -7.46 25.22
C ARG A 490 11.27 -6.96 23.92
N VAL A 491 10.84 -5.80 23.44
CA VAL A 491 11.32 -5.18 22.19
C VAL A 491 11.65 -3.70 22.42
N PRO A 492 12.80 -3.38 23.07
CA PRO A 492 13.12 -2.01 23.45
C PRO A 492 13.33 -1.06 22.26
N GLY A 493 13.67 -1.60 21.09
CA GLY A 493 13.91 -0.82 19.87
C GLY A 493 12.66 -0.51 19.04
N ASP A 494 11.49 -1.07 19.39
CA ASP A 494 10.31 -0.93 18.54
C ASP A 494 9.65 0.46 18.69
N GLN A 495 9.87 1.30 17.69
CA GLN A 495 9.34 2.67 17.65
C GLN A 495 7.83 2.72 17.43
N SER A 496 7.24 1.69 16.82
CA SER A 496 5.79 1.60 16.62
C SER A 496 5.08 1.38 17.95
N ILE A 497 5.59 0.46 18.77
CA ILE A 497 5.07 0.21 20.13
C ILE A 497 5.26 1.45 21.01
N ARG A 498 6.41 2.13 20.91
CA ARG A 498 6.66 3.39 21.63
C ARG A 498 5.69 4.51 21.20
N THR A 499 5.35 4.59 19.92
CA THR A 499 4.34 5.52 19.40
C THR A 499 2.93 5.20 19.94
N GLU A 500 2.56 3.92 20.05
CA GLU A 500 1.29 3.52 20.68
C GLU A 500 1.28 3.82 22.19
N LEU A 501 2.42 3.72 22.88
CA LEU A 501 2.55 4.15 24.27
C LEU A 501 2.30 5.65 24.41
N ALA A 502 2.84 6.47 23.51
CA ALA A 502 2.58 7.91 23.52
C ALA A 502 1.09 8.23 23.34
N TRP A 503 0.40 7.56 22.41
CA TRP A 503 -1.05 7.68 22.29
C TRP A 503 -1.77 7.30 23.59
N THR A 504 -1.36 6.20 24.23
CA THR A 504 -1.95 5.74 25.49
C THR A 504 -1.74 6.75 26.62
N GLN A 505 -0.54 7.35 26.70
CA GLN A 505 -0.24 8.43 27.66
C GLN A 505 -1.15 9.65 27.43
N TRP A 506 -1.33 10.06 26.18
CA TRP A 506 -2.25 11.15 25.83
C TRP A 506 -3.69 10.82 26.26
N TYR A 507 -4.24 9.66 25.89
CA TYR A 507 -5.58 9.22 26.30
C TYR A 507 -5.75 9.20 27.84
N SER A 508 -4.70 8.78 28.56
CA SER A 508 -4.66 8.76 30.02
C SER A 508 -4.53 10.14 30.70
N GLY A 509 -4.51 11.24 29.93
CA GLY A 509 -4.40 12.61 30.44
C GLY A 509 -2.97 13.05 30.76
N ARG A 510 -1.97 12.50 30.06
CA ARG A 510 -0.54 12.85 30.21
C ARG A 510 0.07 13.32 28.88
N PRO A 511 -0.41 14.43 28.29
CA PRO A 511 0.03 14.87 26.96
C PRO A 511 1.51 15.26 26.89
N GLU A 512 2.09 15.81 27.96
CA GLU A 512 3.53 16.14 28.01
C GLU A 512 4.42 14.89 27.97
N ASN A 513 4.02 13.82 28.67
CA ASN A 513 4.72 12.54 28.61
C ASN A 513 4.63 11.92 27.21
N ALA A 514 3.48 12.07 26.55
CA ALA A 514 3.27 11.63 25.18
C ALA A 514 4.19 12.38 24.20
N GLU A 515 4.28 13.71 24.34
CA GLU A 515 5.20 14.53 23.54
C GLU A 515 6.67 14.11 23.76
N ASN A 516 7.11 13.95 25.00
CA ASN A 516 8.47 13.52 25.33
C ASN A 516 8.79 12.15 24.72
N THR A 517 7.86 11.20 24.85
CA THR A 517 7.99 9.86 24.25
C THR A 517 8.11 9.94 22.72
N LEU A 518 7.36 10.82 22.06
CA LEU A 518 7.44 11.02 20.61
C LEU A 518 8.72 11.75 20.18
N ASN A 519 9.24 12.65 20.99
CA ASN A 519 10.53 13.28 20.77
C ASN A 519 11.67 12.25 20.82
N GLU A 520 11.61 11.28 21.73
CA GLU A 520 12.55 10.15 21.76
C GLU A 520 12.44 9.28 20.49
N VAL A 521 11.21 8.95 20.06
CA VAL A 521 10.96 8.19 18.82
C VAL A 521 11.58 8.91 17.62
N LEU A 522 11.31 10.20 17.47
CA LEU A 522 11.78 11.01 16.33
C LEU A 522 13.27 11.36 16.44
N GLY A 523 13.86 11.27 17.63
CA GLY A 523 15.30 11.32 17.83
C GLY A 523 16.00 10.10 17.25
N ALA A 524 15.38 8.91 17.34
CA ALA A 524 15.88 7.66 16.78
C ALA A 524 15.54 7.51 15.28
N GLU A 525 14.29 7.78 14.90
CA GLU A 525 13.77 7.67 13.53
C GLU A 525 13.09 8.99 13.09
N LYS A 526 13.87 9.90 12.50
CA LYS A 526 13.45 11.28 12.22
C LYS A 526 12.20 11.44 11.35
N GLU A 527 11.98 10.51 10.44
CA GLU A 527 10.92 10.59 9.42
C GLU A 527 9.87 9.48 9.59
N LEU A 528 9.74 8.91 10.79
CA LEU A 528 8.69 7.92 11.09
C LEU A 528 7.31 8.58 11.03
N THR A 529 6.58 8.34 9.94
CA THR A 529 5.28 8.97 9.64
C THR A 529 4.28 8.83 10.78
N ALA A 530 4.21 7.65 11.41
CA ALA A 530 3.27 7.38 12.50
C ALA A 530 3.54 8.27 13.73
N ALA A 531 4.81 8.52 14.05
CA ALA A 531 5.23 9.35 15.17
C ALA A 531 5.06 10.85 14.87
N LEU A 532 5.41 11.30 13.67
CA LEU A 532 5.14 12.67 13.20
C LEU A 532 3.64 12.98 13.26
N LEU A 533 2.80 12.10 12.73
CA LEU A 533 1.34 12.25 12.80
C LEU A 533 0.80 12.26 14.23
N ALA A 534 1.37 11.47 15.13
CA ALA A 534 0.97 11.46 16.53
C ALA A 534 1.34 12.77 17.22
N ARG A 535 2.58 13.24 17.04
CA ARG A 535 3.08 14.46 17.67
C ARG A 535 2.37 15.69 17.14
N ALA A 536 2.17 15.80 15.83
CA ALA A 536 1.44 16.90 15.21
C ALA A 536 0.01 17.04 15.77
N GLN A 537 -0.71 15.92 15.93
CA GLN A 537 -2.04 15.92 16.50
C GLN A 537 -2.06 16.37 17.98
N ILE A 538 -1.11 15.87 18.78
CA ILE A 538 -1.00 16.23 20.19
C ILE A 538 -0.61 17.71 20.34
N LEU A 539 0.32 18.21 19.54
CA LEU A 539 0.73 19.61 19.51
C LEU A 539 -0.43 20.55 19.13
N ALA A 540 -1.24 20.16 18.13
CA ALA A 540 -2.45 20.91 17.77
C ALA A 540 -3.44 20.96 18.94
N ASP A 541 -3.64 19.84 19.65
CA ASP A 541 -4.53 19.80 20.81
C ASP A 541 -4.01 20.67 21.95
N LEU A 542 -2.69 20.71 22.16
CA LEU A 542 -1.96 21.56 23.13
C LEU A 542 -1.90 23.04 22.76
N GLY A 543 -2.42 23.45 21.59
CA GLY A 543 -2.42 24.84 21.18
C GLY A 543 -1.06 25.35 20.67
N ARG A 544 -0.21 24.47 20.12
CA ARG A 544 1.09 24.80 19.50
C ARG A 544 1.03 24.63 17.98
N PRO A 545 0.34 25.52 17.25
CA PRO A 545 0.00 25.29 15.85
C PRO A 545 1.22 25.30 14.91
N GLU A 546 2.25 26.12 15.16
CA GLU A 546 3.41 26.22 14.28
C GLU A 546 4.23 24.93 14.25
N ASP A 547 4.46 24.33 15.43
CA ASP A 547 5.16 23.05 15.53
C ASP A 547 4.32 21.89 14.96
N ALA A 548 2.99 21.95 15.16
CA ALA A 548 2.07 20.96 14.59
C ALA A 548 2.07 21.01 13.06
N LEU A 549 1.97 22.20 12.45
CA LEU A 549 1.99 22.38 10.99
C LEU A 549 3.32 21.90 10.39
N ARG A 550 4.45 22.19 11.04
CA ARG A 550 5.77 21.72 10.58
C ARG A 550 5.87 20.19 10.53
N ASP A 551 5.27 19.49 11.50
CA ASP A 551 5.21 18.03 11.47
C ASP A 551 4.20 17.51 10.43
N PHE A 552 3.04 18.17 10.26
CA PHE A 552 2.05 17.80 9.25
C PHE A 552 2.57 17.95 7.82
N GLU A 553 3.33 19.00 7.52
CA GLU A 553 3.93 19.24 6.20
C GLU A 553 4.76 18.06 5.70
N LYS A 554 5.46 17.37 6.61
CA LYS A 554 6.28 16.20 6.30
C LYS A 554 5.49 14.95 5.94
N VAL A 555 4.22 14.88 6.32
CA VAL A 555 3.38 13.67 6.23
C VAL A 555 2.13 13.87 5.36
N LEU A 556 2.05 15.00 4.65
CA LEU A 556 1.01 15.22 3.65
C LEU A 556 1.16 14.24 2.46
N PRO A 557 0.04 13.75 1.88
CA PRO A 557 -1.35 14.07 2.21
C PRO A 557 -1.92 13.26 3.40
N LEU A 558 -2.76 13.91 4.22
CA LEU A 558 -3.39 13.29 5.39
C LEU A 558 -4.61 12.45 5.01
N ARG A 559 -4.59 11.16 5.39
CA ARG A 559 -5.66 10.20 5.04
C ARG A 559 -6.71 9.96 6.13
N ARG A 560 -6.36 10.15 7.42
CA ARG A 560 -7.25 9.83 8.55
C ARG A 560 -8.09 11.04 8.96
N PRO A 561 -9.41 10.91 9.18
CA PRO A 561 -10.28 12.02 9.61
C PRO A 561 -9.77 12.72 10.87
N SER A 562 -9.25 11.97 11.83
CA SER A 562 -8.69 12.55 13.06
C SER A 562 -7.44 13.41 12.83
N ALA A 563 -6.55 12.98 11.94
CA ALA A 563 -5.36 13.74 11.57
C ALA A 563 -5.73 14.99 10.77
N ARG A 564 -6.67 14.88 9.84
CA ARG A 564 -7.19 16.04 9.09
C ARG A 564 -7.88 17.05 9.99
N ALA A 565 -8.70 16.59 10.96
CA ALA A 565 -9.33 17.47 11.96
C ALA A 565 -8.28 18.24 12.78
N ALA A 566 -7.18 17.59 13.15
CA ALA A 566 -6.09 18.24 13.89
C ALA A 566 -5.29 19.21 13.03
N TYR A 567 -5.05 18.88 11.77
CA TYR A 567 -4.43 19.80 10.81
C TYR A 567 -5.29 21.04 10.59
N ALA A 568 -6.60 20.87 10.37
CA ALA A 568 -7.54 21.98 10.27
C ALA A 568 -7.59 22.82 11.56
N LEU A 569 -7.49 22.19 12.73
CA LEU A 569 -7.40 22.90 14.01
C LEU A 569 -6.10 23.70 14.12
N ALA A 570 -4.96 23.11 13.75
CA ALA A 570 -3.68 23.80 13.71
C ALA A 570 -3.70 25.02 12.76
N LEU A 571 -4.30 24.88 11.57
CA LEU A 571 -4.52 26.00 10.65
C LEU A 571 -5.39 27.10 11.27
N ALA A 572 -6.50 26.73 11.92
CA ALA A 572 -7.39 27.68 12.57
C ALA A 572 -6.68 28.46 13.70
N LEU A 573 -5.90 27.75 14.53
CA LEU A 573 -5.12 28.33 15.61
C LEU A 573 -3.99 29.25 15.11
N ALA A 574 -3.40 28.94 13.95
CA ALA A 574 -2.43 29.80 13.27
C ALA A 574 -3.06 31.00 12.53
N GLY A 575 -4.39 31.15 12.56
CA GLY A 575 -5.11 32.26 11.91
C GLY A 575 -5.52 32.01 10.46
N HIS A 576 -5.24 30.82 9.90
CA HIS A 576 -5.64 30.44 8.53
C HIS A 576 -7.08 29.89 8.48
N LEU A 577 -8.05 30.70 8.92
CA LEU A 577 -9.44 30.26 9.13
C LEU A 577 -10.16 29.80 7.84
N ALA A 578 -9.85 30.40 6.68
CA ALA A 578 -10.47 30.00 5.41
C ALA A 578 -10.05 28.59 4.99
N GLU A 579 -8.75 28.27 5.10
CA GLU A 579 -8.20 26.96 4.81
C GLU A 579 -8.68 25.92 5.82
N ALA A 580 -8.73 26.29 7.10
CA ALA A 580 -9.28 25.45 8.16
C ALA A 580 -10.74 25.07 7.89
N LYS A 581 -11.60 26.01 7.45
CA LYS A 581 -13.00 25.73 7.11
C LYS A 581 -13.14 24.77 5.93
N SER A 582 -12.32 24.94 4.88
CA SER A 582 -12.30 24.02 3.73
C SER A 582 -11.93 22.59 4.14
N GLU A 583 -10.92 22.43 5.00
CA GLU A 583 -10.54 21.12 5.51
C GLU A 583 -11.59 20.55 6.48
N MET A 584 -12.24 21.40 7.29
CA MET A 584 -13.31 21.03 8.23
C MET A 584 -14.49 20.36 7.51
N THR A 585 -14.98 20.96 6.42
CA THR A 585 -16.09 20.41 5.62
C THR A 585 -15.77 19.02 5.05
N ALA A 586 -14.52 18.77 4.65
CA ALA A 586 -14.10 17.47 4.16
C ALA A 586 -14.05 16.38 5.25
N VAL A 587 -14.04 16.77 6.52
CA VAL A 587 -13.92 15.86 7.68
C VAL A 587 -15.26 15.57 8.33
N GLU A 588 -16.21 16.51 8.36
CA GLU A 588 -17.55 16.33 8.96
C GLU A 588 -18.28 15.10 8.41
N ASP A 589 -18.19 14.84 7.11
CA ASP A 589 -18.82 13.69 6.44
C ASP A 589 -18.18 12.33 6.79
N SER A 590 -16.98 12.33 7.38
CA SER A 590 -16.18 11.12 7.63
C SER A 590 -15.78 10.90 9.09
N ALA A 591 -15.96 11.89 9.97
CA ALA A 591 -15.60 11.84 11.39
C ALA A 591 -16.62 11.11 12.29
N GLY A 592 -17.66 10.51 11.71
CA GLY A 592 -18.80 9.90 12.42
C GLY A 592 -18.39 9.03 13.61
N GLY A 593 -18.66 9.51 14.82
CA GLY A 593 -18.43 8.79 16.07
C GLY A 593 -17.01 8.84 16.65
N HIS A 594 -16.09 9.65 16.09
CA HIS A 594 -14.71 9.80 16.59
C HIS A 594 -14.57 11.01 17.53
N GLY A 595 -14.61 10.79 18.86
CA GLY A 595 -14.70 11.86 19.86
C GLY A 595 -13.67 12.99 19.72
N PRO A 596 -12.36 12.69 19.72
CA PRO A 596 -11.32 13.72 19.54
C PRO A 596 -11.42 14.51 18.22
N ALA A 597 -11.81 13.86 17.12
CA ALA A 597 -11.91 14.53 15.83
C ALA A 597 -13.06 15.54 15.85
N ILE A 598 -14.22 15.12 16.36
CA ILE A 598 -15.41 15.98 16.50
C ILE A 598 -15.12 17.15 17.45
N LEU A 599 -14.40 16.93 18.56
CA LEU A 599 -14.01 18.02 19.46
C LEU A 599 -13.11 19.05 18.76
N ARG A 600 -12.17 18.62 17.92
CA ARG A 600 -11.34 19.53 17.12
C ARG A 600 -12.18 20.36 16.16
N LEU A 601 -13.18 19.77 15.49
CA LEU A 601 -14.14 20.51 14.66
C LEU A 601 -14.93 21.53 15.50
N ALA A 602 -15.39 21.16 16.70
CA ALA A 602 -16.08 22.07 17.62
C ALA A 602 -15.21 23.29 17.99
N ARG A 603 -13.91 23.07 18.23
CA ARG A 603 -12.93 24.14 18.49
C ARG A 603 -12.75 25.05 17.28
N ILE A 604 -12.67 24.50 16.06
CA ILE A 604 -12.57 25.28 14.81
C ILE A 604 -13.83 26.15 14.61
N ALA A 605 -15.02 25.58 14.85
CA ALA A 605 -16.28 26.32 14.78
C ALA A 605 -16.31 27.51 15.77
N LYS A 606 -15.84 27.29 17.01
CA LYS A 606 -15.71 28.35 18.00
C LYS A 606 -14.74 29.45 17.57
N LEU A 607 -13.56 29.09 17.06
CA LEU A 607 -12.57 30.04 16.53
C LEU A 607 -13.09 30.81 15.31
N SER A 608 -14.00 30.20 14.56
CA SER A 608 -14.67 30.80 13.40
C SER A 608 -15.86 31.71 13.77
N GLY A 609 -16.20 31.83 15.05
CA GLY A 609 -17.33 32.61 15.55
C GLY A 609 -18.68 31.91 15.51
N ASP A 610 -18.76 30.64 15.08
CA ASP A 610 -20.00 29.87 15.04
C ASP A 610 -20.21 29.13 16.36
N THR A 611 -20.75 29.84 17.35
CA THR A 611 -21.00 29.30 18.68
C THR A 611 -22.06 28.20 18.70
N GLU A 612 -23.02 28.23 17.77
CA GLU A 612 -24.08 27.23 17.70
C GLU A 612 -23.52 25.90 17.17
N ALA A 613 -22.76 25.93 16.07
CA ALA A 613 -22.09 24.74 15.55
C ALA A 613 -21.08 24.18 16.56
N ALA A 614 -20.32 25.06 17.24
CA ALA A 614 -19.39 24.64 18.29
C ALA A 614 -20.09 23.84 19.40
N ALA A 615 -21.22 24.33 19.93
CA ALA A 615 -21.98 23.64 20.97
C ALA A 615 -22.58 22.31 20.48
N ARG A 616 -23.13 22.28 19.25
CA ARG A 616 -23.66 21.04 18.64
C ARG A 616 -22.56 19.97 18.49
N LEU A 617 -21.41 20.35 17.95
CA LEU A 617 -20.27 19.45 17.76
C LEU A 617 -19.68 19.01 19.11
N ALA A 618 -19.60 19.90 20.10
CA ALA A 618 -19.15 19.55 21.45
C ALA A 618 -20.06 18.49 22.10
N HIS A 619 -21.38 18.62 21.96
CA HIS A 619 -22.32 17.61 22.42
C HIS A 619 -22.11 16.27 21.69
N GLN A 620 -21.91 16.29 20.38
CA GLN A 620 -21.62 15.08 19.58
C GLN A 620 -20.31 14.41 20.00
N ALA A 621 -19.26 15.20 20.27
CA ALA A 621 -17.97 14.68 20.72
C ALA A 621 -18.11 13.94 22.06
N ARG A 622 -18.93 14.44 22.98
CA ARG A 622 -19.16 13.84 24.31
C ARG A 622 -19.85 12.47 24.23
N VAL A 623 -20.77 12.27 23.28
CA VAL A 623 -21.50 10.99 23.12
C VAL A 623 -20.82 10.02 22.16
N ALA A 624 -19.72 10.43 21.52
CA ALA A 624 -18.96 9.61 20.59
C ALA A 624 -18.31 8.41 21.28
N ARG A 625 -18.16 7.28 20.56
CA ARG A 625 -17.65 6.00 21.12
C ARG A 625 -16.59 5.31 20.27
N SER A 626 -16.18 5.88 19.15
CA SER A 626 -15.32 5.22 18.15
C SER A 626 -14.16 6.11 17.66
N PRO A 627 -13.15 6.40 18.50
CA PRO A 627 -13.06 6.13 19.93
C PRO A 627 -13.80 7.19 20.76
N ALA A 628 -14.04 6.88 22.04
CA ALA A 628 -14.62 7.82 22.98
C ALA A 628 -13.70 9.03 23.22
N LEU A 629 -14.29 10.13 23.66
CA LEU A 629 -13.52 11.31 24.08
C LEU A 629 -12.73 10.99 25.36
N PRO A 630 -11.42 11.27 25.40
CA PRO A 630 -10.63 11.17 26.63
C PRO A 630 -11.20 12.04 27.76
N ALA A 631 -11.22 11.52 28.98
CA ALA A 631 -11.78 12.23 30.14
C ALA A 631 -11.10 13.59 30.41
N HIS A 632 -9.80 13.70 30.11
CA HIS A 632 -9.05 14.94 30.32
C HIS A 632 -9.42 16.07 29.32
N LEU A 633 -10.17 15.77 28.26
CA LEU A 633 -10.68 16.75 27.30
C LEU A 633 -12.11 17.20 27.61
N GLU A 634 -12.78 16.58 28.60
CA GLU A 634 -14.13 16.96 29.03
C GLU A 634 -14.23 18.43 29.48
N PRO A 635 -13.24 19.03 30.17
CA PRO A 635 -13.30 20.45 30.51
C PRO A 635 -13.44 21.37 29.28
N ILE A 636 -12.80 21.03 28.16
CA ILE A 636 -12.89 21.78 26.90
C ILE A 636 -14.31 21.66 26.30
N VAL A 637 -14.93 20.48 26.41
CA VAL A 637 -16.33 20.30 26.00
C VAL A 637 -17.25 21.20 26.81
N LEU A 638 -17.08 21.24 28.13
CA LEU A 638 -17.90 22.07 29.01
C LEU A 638 -17.78 23.55 28.67
N GLU A 639 -16.55 24.04 28.40
CA GLU A 639 -16.32 25.41 27.95
C GLU A 639 -17.03 25.74 26.62
N LEU A 640 -17.07 24.80 25.69
CA LEU A 640 -17.74 24.99 24.39
C LEU A 640 -19.27 24.94 24.48
N LEU A 641 -19.83 24.34 25.54
CA LEU A 641 -21.27 24.25 25.76
C LEU A 641 -21.87 25.48 26.46
N GLY A 642 -21.04 26.34 27.08
CA GLY A 642 -21.47 27.53 27.82
C GLY A 642 -21.56 27.29 29.31
#